data_AF-A0A6A6SX00-F1
#
_entry.id   AF-A0A6A6SX00-F1
#
_cell.length_a   1.000
_cell.length_b   1.000
_cell.length_c   1.000
_cell.angle_alpha   90.00
_cell.angle_beta   90.00
_cell.angle_gamma   90.00
#
_symmetry.space_group_name_H-M   'P 1'
#
loop_
_entity.id
_entity.type
_entity.pdbx_description
1 polymer ?
#
loop_
_entity_poly.entity_id
_entity_poly.type
_entity_poly.pdbx_seq_one_letter_code
_entity_poly.pdbx_strand_id
1 'polypeptide(L)'
;MEDPKSNLYPKITNHIHEIVKKLKQLNDCHRDPCNPEVEPVLSPIPIIGTVKLHGTHADIVVSQSPSNIVVFQSRNNPKLLPTADNHAFATTMSPKTPTILKLRDEYIARWRDLNPTETLDETVPITIAGEWIGPKVQKGVAVSELSNRFVIISVKINGSWVRDSDYAEIEAPDDDIYNISRGGFYHSTLHPQDPQKFVPDMQDLAEKIAANCPFAASFGVNGEGEGLVWKLAPDEYVGDASLWFKTKGGRFKPTFTPAPRKPAANMAEKEEQAQTLAMAWCNELRLEQGWDYLREMGATRVPETSPHTNVEYESVPRDWDDIDTSYNAGTTEPQHPKSWWGRRKLWFQRRFSGWRGGVIACISATSLVLFINIILAIVAGTAGHPTDGFATVYNGSCEKTPALFEGLQFIVNLFSTVLLGASNYCMQRLVAPTRAEIDAAHAKRKWLDIGMPSFRNLTSINGLRVGLWSLLLLSSLPLHFLFNSVIIKEKAAYDVNFLVVDPSIFTTSAADVTWPDTWGQGQRSEFDVMLSIGNYQDASVWDNITNDECVARYGAAYVTSGHGFGVPNQQYRNEYSMDASLQVLFSVSGSGDLAVNQRENYWNERVPFDYCLSQKVPGHCGIQFSTTIMAVVIVCNIFKLAVMVVILWKFDRDTTIVTIGDAVQSFIQTPDPTTKDCCLESRRSIVKAWKTPLQSRRGQVSQKPKLFSRLWFTAASWKRWTIPVILWIPSTAVGIWLATKNEVHCENYVQTSKRCSLNGFGEVSPYYLLDVPSLRNTSSTLPYVIVANTPQVIISLFYYTYNSLYTSMLANREWTQYATKRAALRVSYPKPGQRSTHFLQVPYVYSVPLLAMSLLFHWFVSTSIFLARVVRYEADDPMGAKQTRKQYQDSGLGYSMEGLVASLVWGSVLIGVCFLAGMLGRYPDAGMPLGGTNSAVVSAACHVESAAGEKSDVEGVVTRPLKWGVTREGERDAAGHCSFSDAEVVKPTPGFLYARVK
;
A
#
# COMPACT_ATOMS: atom_id res chain seq x y z
N MET A 1 12.89 18.33 -16.57
CA MET A 1 13.00 19.47 -17.49
C MET A 1 12.71 20.72 -16.67
N GLU A 2 13.67 21.63 -16.61
CA GLU A 2 13.58 22.89 -15.86
C GLU A 2 12.49 23.81 -16.43
N ASP A 3 11.92 24.66 -15.59
CA ASP A 3 11.00 25.71 -16.01
C ASP A 3 11.78 26.72 -16.88
N PRO A 4 11.49 26.84 -18.19
CA PRO A 4 12.23 27.73 -19.09
C PRO A 4 12.17 29.21 -18.66
N LYS A 5 11.28 29.56 -17.72
CA LYS A 5 11.05 30.93 -17.24
C LYS A 5 11.64 31.23 -15.85
N SER A 6 12.40 30.31 -15.25
CA SER A 6 13.11 30.62 -14.00
C SER A 6 14.38 31.43 -14.28
N ASN A 7 14.47 32.62 -13.70
CA ASN A 7 15.69 33.44 -13.65
C ASN A 7 16.57 33.08 -12.44
N LEU A 8 16.21 32.05 -11.65
CA LEU A 8 17.00 31.63 -10.50
C LEU A 8 18.13 30.69 -10.93
N TYR A 9 19.31 30.87 -10.34
CA TYR A 9 20.44 29.96 -10.51
C TYR A 9 20.11 28.54 -10.00
N PRO A 10 20.52 27.47 -10.71
CA PRO A 10 20.16 26.09 -10.39
C PRO A 10 20.78 25.57 -9.08
N LYS A 11 20.11 24.62 -8.43
CA LYS A 11 20.73 23.83 -7.36
C LYS A 11 21.66 22.78 -7.98
N ILE A 12 22.95 22.92 -7.76
CA ILE A 12 23.99 22.03 -8.30
C ILE A 12 24.15 20.79 -7.42
N THR A 13 24.04 19.59 -8.00
CA THR A 13 24.19 18.30 -7.31
C THR A 13 25.66 17.98 -7.01
N ASN A 14 25.91 17.18 -5.97
CA ASN A 14 27.22 16.56 -5.72
C ASN A 14 27.24 15.07 -6.14
N HIS A 15 26.17 14.60 -6.78
CA HIS A 15 26.00 13.21 -7.18
C HIS A 15 26.25 13.02 -8.68
N ILE A 16 27.48 12.68 -9.03
CA ILE A 16 27.88 12.46 -10.43
C ILE A 16 27.04 11.41 -11.18
N HIS A 17 26.57 10.38 -10.48
CA HIS A 17 25.74 9.33 -11.07
C HIS A 17 24.39 9.87 -11.57
N GLU A 18 23.86 10.93 -10.96
CA GLU A 18 22.64 11.61 -11.45
C GLU A 18 22.91 12.29 -12.80
N ILE A 19 24.10 12.88 -12.97
CA ILE A 19 24.53 13.49 -14.24
C ILE A 19 24.67 12.43 -15.33
N VAL A 20 25.36 11.32 -15.05
CA VAL A 20 25.52 10.21 -16.00
C VAL A 20 24.16 9.64 -16.41
N LYS A 21 23.26 9.43 -15.44
CA LYS A 21 21.89 8.97 -15.73
C LYS A 21 21.15 9.94 -16.63
N LYS A 22 21.28 11.24 -16.39
CA LYS A 22 20.62 12.26 -17.19
C LYS A 22 21.19 12.36 -18.61
N LEU A 23 22.51 12.24 -18.76
CA LEU A 23 23.16 12.16 -20.06
C LEU A 23 22.68 10.96 -20.89
N LYS A 24 22.52 9.79 -20.25
CA LYS A 24 21.92 8.62 -20.90
C LYS A 24 20.49 8.92 -21.38
N GLN A 25 19.66 9.51 -20.52
CA GLN A 25 18.27 9.87 -20.87
C GLN A 25 18.16 10.89 -22.00
N LEU A 26 19.04 11.89 -22.05
CA LEU A 26 19.05 12.87 -23.15
C LEU A 26 19.44 12.21 -24.47
N ASN A 27 20.39 11.26 -24.43
CA ASN A 27 20.81 10.51 -25.61
C ASN A 27 19.85 9.36 -25.99
N ASP A 28 19.06 8.84 -25.04
CA ASP A 28 17.98 7.88 -25.31
C ASP A 28 16.88 8.47 -26.22
N CYS A 29 16.71 9.79 -26.25
CA CYS A 29 15.79 10.45 -27.18
C CYS A 29 16.25 10.38 -28.65
N HIS A 30 17.51 10.01 -28.90
CA HIS A 30 18.10 9.82 -30.22
C HIS A 30 18.27 8.33 -30.59
N ARG A 31 17.58 7.43 -29.88
CA ARG A 31 17.70 5.98 -30.07
C ARG A 31 17.27 5.54 -31.47
N ASP A 32 18.04 4.61 -32.04
CA ASP A 32 17.69 3.93 -33.29
C ASP A 32 16.34 3.18 -33.11
N PRO A 33 15.27 3.57 -33.83
CA PRO A 33 13.97 2.91 -33.74
C PRO A 33 14.02 1.42 -34.08
N CYS A 34 15.06 0.98 -34.81
CA CYS A 34 15.25 -0.39 -35.24
C CYS A 34 15.92 -1.29 -34.19
N ASN A 35 16.52 -0.72 -33.13
CA ASN A 35 17.16 -1.54 -32.08
C ASN A 35 16.99 -0.93 -30.67
N PRO A 36 15.77 -1.01 -30.10
CA PRO A 36 15.41 -0.43 -28.81
C PRO A 36 15.94 -1.22 -27.59
N GLU A 37 16.88 -2.16 -27.77
CA GLU A 37 17.49 -2.91 -26.67
C GLU A 37 18.93 -2.48 -26.36
N VAL A 38 19.60 -1.74 -27.25
CA VAL A 38 20.98 -1.27 -27.04
C VAL A 38 20.96 0.02 -26.23
N GLU A 39 21.70 0.06 -25.11
CA GLU A 39 21.92 1.30 -24.33
C GLU A 39 22.84 2.27 -25.10
N PRO A 40 22.60 3.59 -25.06
CA PRO A 40 23.47 4.57 -25.71
C PRO A 40 24.86 4.56 -25.05
N VAL A 41 25.88 4.27 -25.87
CA VAL A 41 27.28 4.36 -25.46
C VAL A 41 27.71 5.82 -25.51
N LEU A 42 27.74 6.47 -24.35
CA LEU A 42 28.28 7.83 -24.21
C LEU A 42 29.81 7.82 -24.33
N SER A 43 30.35 8.65 -25.21
CA SER A 43 31.78 8.94 -25.31
C SER A 43 32.28 9.74 -24.10
N PRO A 44 33.59 9.77 -23.82
CA PRO A 44 34.17 10.68 -22.83
C PRO A 44 33.85 12.15 -23.16
N ILE A 45 33.42 12.92 -22.15
CA ILE A 45 32.94 14.29 -22.33
C ILE A 45 33.87 15.27 -21.61
N PRO A 46 34.44 16.28 -22.29
CA PRO A 46 35.25 17.30 -21.63
C PRO A 46 34.41 18.16 -20.70
N ILE A 47 34.97 18.51 -19.55
CA ILE A 47 34.34 19.36 -18.54
C ILE A 47 35.28 20.48 -18.09
N ILE A 48 34.70 21.62 -17.72
CA ILE A 48 35.41 22.80 -17.22
C ILE A 48 34.92 23.11 -15.80
N GLY A 49 35.85 23.35 -14.90
CA GLY A 49 35.63 23.61 -13.48
C GLY A 49 36.01 25.04 -13.11
N THR A 50 35.22 25.67 -12.23
CA THR A 50 35.53 26.95 -11.58
C THR A 50 35.52 26.79 -10.07
N VAL A 51 36.24 27.67 -9.35
CA VAL A 51 36.31 27.63 -7.89
C VAL A 51 34.91 27.79 -7.31
N LYS A 52 34.53 26.84 -6.44
CA LYS A 52 33.33 26.97 -5.64
C LYS A 52 33.64 27.83 -4.41
N LEU A 53 33.02 29.00 -4.34
CA LEU A 53 33.10 29.87 -3.17
C LEU A 53 32.09 29.44 -2.10
N HIS A 54 32.46 29.74 -0.84
CA HIS A 54 31.63 29.55 0.34
C HIS A 54 31.16 30.91 0.86
N GLY A 55 30.16 31.49 0.19
CA GLY A 55 29.52 32.73 0.59
C GLY A 55 28.02 32.54 0.75
N THR A 56 27.26 33.53 0.29
CA THR A 56 25.83 33.37 0.04
C THR A 56 25.51 33.65 -1.42
N HIS A 57 24.59 32.87 -1.96
CA HIS A 57 24.12 33.03 -3.34
C HIS A 57 23.45 34.39 -3.54
N ALA A 58 23.78 35.06 -4.63
CA ALA A 58 23.22 36.36 -4.99
C ALA A 58 23.17 36.48 -6.52
N ASP A 59 22.04 36.90 -7.10
CA ASP A 59 21.99 37.25 -8.53
C ASP A 59 21.51 38.68 -8.74
N ILE A 60 21.95 39.24 -9.86
CA ILE A 60 21.52 40.54 -10.36
C ILE A 60 20.81 40.30 -11.70
N VAL A 61 19.49 40.52 -11.71
CA VAL A 61 18.66 40.41 -12.91
C VAL A 61 18.48 41.80 -13.50
N VAL A 62 18.93 41.99 -14.73
CA VAL A 62 18.92 43.27 -15.42
C VAL A 62 18.04 43.17 -16.67
N SER A 63 16.97 43.96 -16.73
CA SER A 63 16.14 44.03 -17.93
C SER A 63 16.86 44.79 -19.05
N GLN A 64 16.48 44.51 -20.29
CA GLN A 64 17.08 45.16 -21.45
C GLN A 64 16.53 46.58 -21.64
N SER A 65 17.23 47.38 -22.46
CA SER A 65 16.79 48.71 -22.88
C SER A 65 15.40 48.63 -23.52
N PRO A 66 14.48 49.60 -23.27
CA PRO A 66 14.66 50.86 -22.56
C PRO A 66 14.39 50.79 -21.04
N SER A 67 13.95 49.64 -20.52
CA SER A 67 13.47 49.55 -19.14
C SER A 67 14.57 49.64 -18.08
N ASN A 68 15.76 49.10 -18.34
CA ASN A 68 16.97 49.21 -17.49
C ASN A 68 16.73 48.94 -15.99
N ILE A 69 15.81 48.05 -15.65
CA ILE A 69 15.43 47.70 -14.29
C ILE A 69 16.45 46.69 -13.75
N VAL A 70 17.05 47.00 -12.61
CA VAL A 70 17.92 46.09 -11.85
C VAL A 70 17.14 45.50 -10.68
N VAL A 71 17.14 44.17 -10.57
CA VAL A 71 16.53 43.42 -9.48
C VAL A 71 17.58 42.53 -8.83
N PHE A 72 17.76 42.65 -7.51
CA PHE A 72 18.61 41.78 -6.72
C PHE A 72 17.79 40.58 -6.21
N GLN A 73 18.35 39.38 -6.26
CA GLN A 73 17.70 38.16 -5.76
C GLN A 73 18.69 37.27 -4.98
N SER A 74 18.18 36.49 -4.02
CA SER A 74 18.91 35.38 -3.40
C SER A 74 18.45 34.04 -3.98
N ARG A 75 19.00 32.94 -3.47
CA ARG A 75 18.60 31.59 -3.88
C ARG A 75 17.12 31.29 -3.63
N ASN A 76 16.56 31.78 -2.53
CA ASN A 76 15.17 31.50 -2.14
C ASN A 76 14.26 32.72 -2.24
N ASN A 77 14.80 33.93 -2.44
CA ASN A 77 14.03 35.16 -2.58
C ASN A 77 14.28 35.84 -3.95
N PRO A 78 13.30 35.84 -4.87
CA PRO A 78 13.43 36.42 -6.21
C PRO A 78 13.46 37.96 -6.21
N LYS A 79 13.30 38.62 -5.05
CA LYS A 79 13.38 40.07 -4.92
C LYS A 79 13.85 40.48 -3.53
N LEU A 80 15.15 40.76 -3.42
CA LEU A 80 15.75 41.38 -2.23
C LEU A 80 15.48 42.88 -2.23
N LEU A 81 15.16 43.40 -1.04
CA LEU A 81 15.02 44.82 -0.78
C LEU A 81 16.09 45.22 0.25
N PRO A 82 16.60 46.47 0.25
CA PRO A 82 17.52 46.92 1.29
C PRO A 82 16.97 46.76 2.73
N THR A 83 15.64 46.75 2.88
CA THR A 83 14.96 46.52 4.18
C THR A 83 14.79 45.05 4.56
N ALA A 84 15.02 44.13 3.62
CA ALA A 84 14.91 42.68 3.76
C ALA A 84 16.03 42.02 2.93
N ASP A 85 17.26 42.31 3.34
CA ASP A 85 18.48 42.06 2.58
C ASP A 85 19.12 40.71 2.94
N ASN A 86 20.05 40.25 2.11
CA ASN A 86 20.88 39.08 2.34
C ASN A 86 22.33 39.52 2.61
N HIS A 87 22.74 39.59 3.88
CA HIS A 87 24.08 40.07 4.29
C HIS A 87 24.49 41.42 3.68
N ALA A 88 23.56 42.38 3.62
CA ALA A 88 23.75 43.72 3.07
C ALA A 88 24.07 43.76 1.55
N PHE A 89 23.82 42.67 0.81
CA PHE A 89 24.07 42.60 -0.63
C PHE A 89 23.29 43.65 -1.43
N ALA A 90 21.96 43.67 -1.32
CA ALA A 90 21.10 44.58 -2.07
C ALA A 90 21.38 46.04 -1.67
N THR A 91 21.62 46.30 -0.39
CA THR A 91 21.99 47.63 0.13
C THR A 91 23.31 48.11 -0.46
N THR A 92 24.31 47.23 -0.57
CA THR A 92 25.64 47.59 -1.10
C THR A 92 25.65 47.75 -2.63
N MET A 93 24.86 46.94 -3.34
CA MET A 93 24.84 46.94 -4.81
C MET A 93 23.83 47.91 -5.43
N SER A 94 22.77 48.32 -4.71
CA SER A 94 21.78 49.27 -5.23
C SER A 94 22.41 50.59 -5.73
N PRO A 95 23.35 51.24 -5.03
CA PRO A 95 24.01 52.46 -5.50
C PRO A 95 24.88 52.24 -6.76
N LYS A 96 25.31 51.00 -7.03
CA LYS A 96 26.19 50.60 -8.14
C LYS A 96 25.43 50.28 -9.43
N THR A 97 24.15 50.68 -9.52
CA THR A 97 23.28 50.47 -10.69
C THR A 97 23.92 50.92 -12.02
N PRO A 98 24.59 52.09 -12.14
CA PRO A 98 25.25 52.48 -13.39
C PRO A 98 26.31 51.49 -13.86
N THR A 99 27.14 50.99 -12.94
CA THR A 99 28.18 49.99 -13.22
C THR A 99 27.57 48.65 -13.61
N ILE A 100 26.49 48.24 -12.96
CA ILE A 100 25.74 47.02 -13.30
C ILE A 100 25.17 47.08 -14.72
N LEU A 101 24.62 48.23 -15.12
CA LEU A 101 24.12 48.44 -16.48
C LEU A 101 25.26 48.38 -17.51
N LYS A 102 26.43 48.97 -17.19
CA LYS A 102 27.62 48.85 -18.03
C LYS A 102 28.08 47.40 -18.19
N LEU A 103 28.13 46.64 -17.09
CA LEU A 103 28.45 45.21 -17.12
C LEU A 103 27.47 44.44 -18.02
N ARG A 104 26.16 44.68 -17.88
CA ARG A 104 25.15 44.08 -18.77
C ARG A 104 25.49 44.36 -20.24
N ASP A 105 25.81 45.60 -20.57
CA ASP A 105 26.09 46.00 -21.96
C ASP A 105 27.38 45.34 -22.49
N GLU A 106 28.41 45.19 -21.66
CA GLU A 106 29.63 44.43 -21.98
C GLU A 106 29.32 42.93 -22.23
N TYR A 107 28.48 42.30 -21.40
CA TYR A 107 28.01 40.93 -21.61
C TYR A 107 27.20 40.78 -22.91
N ILE A 108 26.34 41.74 -23.24
CA ILE A 108 25.58 41.75 -24.51
C ILE A 108 26.50 41.88 -25.70
N ALA A 109 27.47 42.81 -25.65
CA ALA A 109 28.42 43.03 -26.72
C ALA A 109 29.22 41.74 -26.99
N ARG A 110 29.76 41.13 -25.93
CA ARG A 110 30.50 39.88 -26.03
C ARG A 110 29.64 38.72 -26.55
N TRP A 111 28.37 38.63 -26.14
CA TRP A 111 27.46 37.61 -26.65
C TRP A 111 27.19 37.77 -28.15
N ARG A 112 27.03 39.01 -28.64
CA ARG A 112 26.86 39.29 -30.07
C ARG A 112 28.11 38.94 -30.89
N ASP A 113 29.30 39.18 -30.35
CA ASP A 113 30.56 38.82 -31.00
C ASP A 113 30.70 37.29 -31.14
N LEU A 114 30.27 36.53 -30.13
CA LEU A 114 30.33 35.07 -30.12
C LEU A 114 29.19 34.42 -30.91
N ASN A 115 28.05 35.09 -31.06
CA ASN A 115 26.85 34.56 -31.71
C ASN A 115 26.35 35.49 -32.84
N PRO A 116 27.15 35.70 -33.91
CA PRO A 116 26.84 36.68 -34.96
C PRO A 116 25.57 36.35 -35.76
N THR A 117 25.10 35.10 -35.72
CA THR A 117 23.91 34.62 -36.43
C THR A 117 22.64 34.58 -35.58
N GLU A 118 22.75 34.80 -34.27
CA GLU A 118 21.61 34.73 -33.36
C GLU A 118 21.05 36.11 -33.03
N THR A 119 19.72 36.18 -32.86
CA THR A 119 19.03 37.41 -32.44
C THR A 119 18.81 37.41 -30.95
N LEU A 120 19.19 38.50 -30.28
CA LEU A 120 18.92 38.71 -28.86
C LEU A 120 17.43 39.06 -28.66
N ASP A 121 16.71 38.29 -27.84
CA ASP A 121 15.34 38.60 -27.42
C ASP A 121 15.36 39.69 -26.34
N GLU A 122 14.98 40.92 -26.72
CA GLU A 122 14.95 42.07 -25.82
C GLU A 122 13.92 41.95 -24.67
N THR A 123 12.99 40.99 -24.76
CA THR A 123 12.00 40.73 -23.71
C THR A 123 12.55 39.89 -22.56
N VAL A 124 13.69 39.22 -22.75
CA VAL A 124 14.31 38.34 -21.76
C VAL A 124 15.40 39.09 -20.99
N PRO A 125 15.33 39.19 -19.64
CA PRO A 125 16.36 39.85 -18.86
C PRO A 125 17.65 39.03 -18.82
N ILE A 126 18.77 39.71 -18.59
CA ILE A 126 20.07 39.08 -18.34
C ILE A 126 20.17 38.78 -16.85
N THR A 127 20.60 37.58 -16.49
CA THR A 127 20.88 37.20 -15.10
C THR A 127 22.38 37.08 -14.91
N ILE A 128 22.97 37.98 -14.13
CA ILE A 128 24.36 37.89 -13.68
C ILE A 128 24.33 37.17 -12.34
N ALA A 129 24.61 35.87 -12.36
CA ALA A 129 24.62 35.04 -11.16
C ALA A 129 25.96 35.12 -10.45
N GLY A 130 25.93 35.16 -9.13
CA GLY A 130 27.13 35.33 -8.33
C GLY A 130 27.07 34.77 -6.93
N GLU A 131 28.21 34.92 -6.25
CA GLU A 131 28.36 34.65 -4.84
C GLU A 131 28.73 35.97 -4.14
N TRP A 132 27.94 36.33 -3.14
CA TRP A 132 28.26 37.41 -2.21
C TRP A 132 29.19 36.86 -1.13
N ILE A 133 30.37 37.45 -0.99
CA ILE A 133 31.41 37.02 -0.05
C ILE A 133 31.87 38.19 0.81
N GLY A 134 32.48 37.91 1.95
CA GLY A 134 33.07 38.91 2.83
C GLY A 134 32.87 38.59 4.32
N PRO A 135 33.17 39.55 5.21
CA PRO A 135 33.14 39.31 6.63
C PRO A 135 31.70 39.13 7.10
N LYS A 136 31.48 38.20 8.04
CA LYS A 136 30.15 37.87 8.58
C LYS A 136 29.17 37.28 7.55
N VAL A 137 29.63 36.91 6.35
CA VAL A 137 28.83 36.14 5.39
C VAL A 137 28.89 34.65 5.73
N GLN A 138 30.11 34.09 5.74
CA GLN A 138 30.39 32.72 6.18
C GLN A 138 31.62 32.73 7.10
N LYS A 139 31.77 31.69 7.94
CA LYS A 139 32.87 31.59 8.92
C LYS A 139 33.92 30.56 8.52
N GLY A 140 35.19 30.86 8.84
CA GLY A 140 36.29 29.91 8.73
C GLY A 140 36.69 29.54 7.31
N VAL A 141 36.52 30.46 6.34
CA VAL A 141 36.99 30.32 4.96
C VAL A 141 37.76 31.55 4.55
N ALA A 142 38.75 31.42 3.67
CA ALA A 142 39.62 32.53 3.26
C ALA A 142 38.85 33.75 2.72
N VAL A 143 37.75 33.52 2.00
CA VAL A 143 36.91 34.59 1.44
C VAL A 143 36.22 35.44 2.50
N SER A 144 36.17 34.99 3.76
CA SER A 144 35.62 35.77 4.88
C SER A 144 36.56 36.87 5.40
N GLU A 145 37.84 36.83 5.01
CA GLU A 145 38.85 37.85 5.34
C GLU A 145 38.88 38.99 4.33
N LEU A 146 38.26 38.81 3.15
CA LEU A 146 38.12 39.84 2.14
C LEU A 146 37.01 40.83 2.51
N SER A 147 37.07 42.05 1.98
CA SER A 147 35.92 42.99 2.04
C SER A 147 34.70 42.43 1.29
N ASN A 148 33.51 42.86 1.72
CA ASN A 148 32.25 42.53 1.07
C ASN A 148 32.29 42.83 -0.44
N ARG A 149 32.11 41.82 -1.27
CA ARG A 149 32.21 41.92 -2.73
C ARG A 149 31.34 40.90 -3.44
N PHE A 150 30.96 41.20 -4.67
CA PHE A 150 30.15 40.33 -5.51
C PHE A 150 31.03 39.61 -6.53
N VAL A 151 30.98 38.28 -6.53
CA VAL A 151 31.76 37.47 -7.47
C VAL A 151 30.83 36.85 -8.51
N ILE A 152 31.01 37.20 -9.78
CA ILE A 152 30.24 36.65 -10.89
C ILE A 152 30.68 35.20 -11.11
N ILE A 153 29.73 34.26 -11.02
CA ILE A 153 30.00 32.82 -11.19
C ILE A 153 29.40 32.23 -12.46
N SER A 154 28.38 32.86 -13.04
CA SER A 154 27.83 32.50 -14.36
C SER A 154 26.85 33.56 -14.84
N VAL A 155 26.52 33.56 -16.13
CA VAL A 155 25.57 34.50 -16.71
C VAL A 155 24.56 33.75 -17.59
N LYS A 156 23.32 34.23 -17.55
CA LYS A 156 22.23 33.78 -18.43
C LYS A 156 21.87 34.90 -19.40
N ILE A 157 22.05 34.64 -20.69
CA ILE A 157 21.80 35.60 -21.79
C ILE A 157 20.85 34.92 -22.78
N ASN A 158 19.88 35.68 -23.30
CA ASN A 158 18.88 35.17 -24.24
C ASN A 158 18.11 33.92 -23.73
N GLY A 159 17.92 33.80 -22.42
CA GLY A 159 17.24 32.66 -21.79
C GLY A 159 18.10 31.39 -21.62
N SER A 160 19.36 31.40 -22.03
CA SER A 160 20.29 30.26 -21.90
C SER A 160 21.51 30.62 -21.05
N TRP A 161 22.05 29.65 -20.31
CA TRP A 161 23.33 29.83 -19.61
C TRP A 161 24.48 29.83 -20.62
N VAL A 162 25.43 30.74 -20.46
CA VAL A 162 26.59 30.85 -21.35
C VAL A 162 27.84 30.23 -20.72
N ARG A 163 28.83 29.89 -21.55
CA ARG A 163 30.10 29.31 -21.12
C ARG A 163 30.94 30.34 -20.37
N ASP A 164 31.22 30.10 -19.10
CA ASP A 164 31.87 31.10 -18.22
C ASP A 164 33.25 31.55 -18.74
N SER A 165 34.01 30.66 -19.39
CA SER A 165 35.34 30.96 -19.94
C SER A 165 35.33 32.07 -21.00
N ASP A 166 34.24 32.19 -21.75
CA ASP A 166 34.19 33.13 -22.87
C ASP A 166 33.97 34.58 -22.43
N TYR A 167 33.64 34.77 -21.14
CA TYR A 167 33.35 36.04 -20.48
C TYR A 167 34.28 36.30 -19.27
N ALA A 168 35.40 35.58 -19.19
CA ALA A 168 36.31 35.60 -18.04
C ALA A 168 36.88 36.99 -17.70
N GLU A 169 36.94 37.90 -18.67
CA GLU A 169 37.54 39.24 -18.54
C GLU A 169 36.54 40.31 -18.06
N ILE A 170 35.23 39.99 -17.99
CA ILE A 170 34.20 40.97 -17.64
C ILE A 170 34.06 41.04 -16.10
N GLU A 171 34.52 42.15 -15.54
CA GLU A 171 34.45 42.50 -14.11
C GLU A 171 34.48 44.03 -13.91
N ALA A 172 34.16 44.52 -12.70
CA ALA A 172 34.25 45.93 -12.33
C ALA A 172 34.93 46.08 -10.95
N PRO A 173 36.28 46.00 -10.90
CA PRO A 173 37.05 46.03 -9.66
C PRO A 173 36.86 47.28 -8.80
N ASP A 174 36.69 48.45 -9.43
CA ASP A 174 36.47 49.74 -8.74
C ASP A 174 35.17 49.75 -7.91
N ASP A 175 34.24 48.85 -8.24
CA ASP A 175 32.96 48.67 -7.58
C ASP A 175 32.83 47.31 -6.87
N ASP A 176 33.95 46.67 -6.52
CA ASP A 176 33.98 45.38 -5.82
C ASP A 176 33.18 44.26 -6.52
N ILE A 177 33.14 44.28 -7.86
CA ILE A 177 32.53 43.23 -8.67
C ILE A 177 33.65 42.50 -9.42
N TYR A 178 33.81 41.20 -9.16
CA TYR A 178 34.91 40.41 -9.69
C TYR A 178 34.42 39.17 -10.41
N ASN A 179 35.17 38.66 -11.38
CA ASN A 179 34.84 37.41 -12.04
C ASN A 179 35.48 36.21 -11.34
N ILE A 180 34.76 35.09 -11.23
CA ILE A 180 35.29 33.84 -10.64
C ILE A 180 36.53 33.32 -11.38
N SER A 181 36.72 33.72 -12.64
CA SER A 181 37.90 33.43 -13.47
C SER A 181 39.23 33.78 -12.80
N ARG A 182 39.26 34.75 -11.86
CA ARG A 182 40.45 35.07 -11.05
C ARG A 182 40.96 33.88 -10.23
N GLY A 183 40.09 32.91 -9.91
CA GLY A 183 40.45 31.64 -9.26
C GLY A 183 40.95 30.55 -10.23
N GLY A 184 40.98 30.84 -11.53
CA GLY A 184 41.40 29.92 -12.59
C GLY A 184 40.28 28.98 -13.10
N PHE A 185 40.53 28.41 -14.28
CA PHE A 185 39.72 27.34 -14.87
C PHE A 185 40.44 26.00 -14.81
N TYR A 186 39.70 24.96 -14.46
CA TYR A 186 40.20 23.60 -14.29
C TYR A 186 39.59 22.70 -15.36
N HIS A 187 40.37 21.77 -15.91
CA HIS A 187 39.92 20.94 -17.03
C HIS A 187 40.02 19.47 -16.66
N SER A 188 39.02 18.70 -17.05
CA SER A 188 39.00 17.24 -16.88
C SER A 188 38.09 16.59 -17.92
N THR A 189 37.99 15.26 -17.91
CA THR A 189 37.13 14.49 -18.81
C THR A 189 36.21 13.57 -18.02
N LEU A 190 34.90 13.79 -18.11
CA LEU A 190 33.89 12.89 -17.56
C LEU A 190 33.85 11.61 -18.40
N HIS A 191 34.06 10.46 -17.77
CA HIS A 191 33.95 9.13 -18.38
C HIS A 191 32.64 8.45 -17.93
N PRO A 192 31.52 8.56 -18.67
CA PRO A 192 30.22 8.08 -18.18
C PRO A 192 30.14 6.56 -18.02
N GLN A 193 30.97 5.81 -18.76
CA GLN A 193 31.04 4.34 -18.71
C GLN A 193 31.89 3.81 -17.57
N ASP A 194 32.80 4.63 -17.03
CA ASP A 194 33.69 4.25 -15.93
C ASP A 194 33.81 5.38 -14.91
N PRO A 195 32.77 5.60 -14.09
CA PRO A 195 32.80 6.64 -13.05
C PRO A 195 33.88 6.39 -12.00
N GLN A 196 34.36 5.14 -11.83
CA GLN A 196 35.33 4.78 -10.81
C GLN A 196 36.73 5.33 -11.12
N LYS A 197 37.08 5.48 -12.40
CA LYS A 197 38.34 6.12 -12.83
C LYS A 197 38.37 7.62 -12.59
N PHE A 198 37.23 8.29 -12.70
CA PHE A 198 37.15 9.76 -12.75
C PHE A 198 37.02 10.43 -11.37
N VAL A 199 36.36 9.77 -10.42
CA VAL A 199 36.08 10.35 -9.10
C VAL A 199 37.35 10.67 -8.28
N PRO A 200 38.41 9.84 -8.26
CA PRO A 200 39.63 10.12 -7.49
C PRO A 200 40.34 11.41 -7.90
N ASP A 201 40.62 11.60 -9.20
CA ASP A 201 41.38 12.76 -9.71
C ASP A 201 40.67 14.09 -9.38
N MET A 202 39.34 14.07 -9.47
CA MET A 202 38.48 15.21 -9.18
C MET A 202 38.39 15.51 -7.70
N GLN A 203 38.45 14.46 -6.87
CA GLN A 203 38.52 14.61 -5.43
C GLN A 203 39.86 15.19 -5.01
N ASP A 204 40.97 14.71 -5.55
CA ASP A 204 42.32 15.22 -5.25
C ASP A 204 42.44 16.71 -5.59
N LEU A 205 41.87 17.13 -6.73
CA LEU A 205 41.83 18.53 -7.09
C LEU A 205 40.94 19.36 -6.14
N ALA A 206 39.79 18.82 -5.73
CA ALA A 206 38.91 19.47 -4.76
C ALA A 206 39.57 19.61 -3.37
N GLU A 207 40.34 18.61 -2.91
CA GLU A 207 41.11 18.69 -1.66
C GLU A 207 42.17 19.80 -1.74
N LYS A 208 42.90 19.91 -2.86
CA LYS A 208 43.90 20.97 -3.08
C LYS A 208 43.28 22.37 -3.00
N ILE A 209 42.14 22.58 -3.65
CA ILE A 209 41.43 23.87 -3.66
C ILE A 209 40.78 24.17 -2.32
N ALA A 210 40.31 23.15 -1.59
CA ALA A 210 39.78 23.32 -0.26
C ALA A 210 40.88 23.67 0.76
N ALA A 211 42.11 23.18 0.58
CA ALA A 211 43.24 23.52 1.45
C ALA A 211 43.68 24.99 1.28
N ASN A 212 43.65 25.53 0.06
CA ASN A 212 43.92 26.94 -0.19
C ASN A 212 43.04 27.49 -1.32
N CYS A 213 42.15 28.43 -1.00
CA CYS A 213 41.19 29.01 -1.95
C CYS A 213 41.91 29.86 -3.03
N PRO A 214 41.92 29.44 -4.32
CA PRO A 214 42.65 30.18 -5.37
C PRO A 214 42.08 31.57 -5.63
N PHE A 215 40.77 31.75 -5.49
CA PHE A 215 40.13 33.05 -5.66
C PHE A 215 40.58 34.03 -4.57
N ALA A 216 40.63 33.61 -3.30
CA ALA A 216 41.12 34.46 -2.21
C ALA A 216 42.63 34.74 -2.35
N ALA A 217 43.39 33.74 -2.81
CA ALA A 217 44.82 33.88 -3.06
C ALA A 217 45.14 34.95 -4.14
N SER A 218 44.24 35.16 -5.11
CA SER A 218 44.37 36.26 -6.08
C SER A 218 44.36 37.67 -5.45
N PHE A 219 43.92 37.79 -4.20
CA PHE A 219 43.95 39.00 -3.39
C PHE A 219 44.98 38.94 -2.25
N GLY A 220 45.89 37.97 -2.28
CA GLY A 220 46.93 37.80 -1.26
C GLY A 220 46.47 37.14 0.05
N VAL A 221 45.24 36.60 0.09
CA VAL A 221 44.70 35.90 1.26
C VAL A 221 44.78 34.40 1.05
N ASN A 222 45.50 33.69 1.94
CA ASN A 222 45.59 32.23 1.93
C ASN A 222 44.75 31.63 3.04
N GLY A 223 44.09 30.51 2.76
CA GLY A 223 43.26 29.80 3.73
C GLY A 223 42.22 28.89 3.08
N GLU A 224 41.39 28.26 3.90
CA GLU A 224 40.47 27.20 3.43
C GLU A 224 39.45 27.70 2.38
N GLY A 225 39.27 26.90 1.33
CA GLY A 225 38.23 27.02 0.31
C GLY A 225 37.19 25.88 0.40
N GLU A 226 36.24 25.82 -0.54
CA GLU A 226 35.19 24.79 -0.53
C GLU A 226 35.40 23.67 -1.56
N GLY A 227 35.73 24.01 -2.81
CA GLY A 227 35.90 23.03 -3.88
C GLY A 227 35.68 23.61 -5.27
N LEU A 228 35.02 22.85 -6.15
CA LEU A 228 34.82 23.18 -7.57
C LEU A 228 33.37 22.98 -8.02
N VAL A 229 32.95 23.78 -8.99
CA VAL A 229 31.73 23.59 -9.80
C VAL A 229 32.14 23.20 -11.21
N TRP A 230 31.58 22.12 -11.74
CA TRP A 230 31.91 21.54 -13.04
C TRP A 230 30.72 21.66 -14.00
N LYS A 231 31.02 22.06 -15.22
CA LYS A 231 30.09 22.19 -16.35
C LYS A 231 30.62 21.41 -17.55
N LEU A 232 29.71 20.87 -18.36
CA LEU A 232 30.07 20.18 -19.59
C LEU A 232 30.51 21.19 -20.64
N ALA A 233 31.63 20.91 -21.30
CA ALA A 233 32.25 21.80 -22.27
C ALA A 233 31.65 21.76 -23.69
N PRO A 234 30.99 20.69 -24.19
CA PRO A 234 30.37 20.74 -25.51
C PRO A 234 29.18 21.70 -25.58
N ASP A 235 29.04 22.44 -26.70
CA ASP A 235 28.01 23.49 -26.89
C ASP A 235 26.58 22.97 -26.67
N GLU A 236 26.32 21.72 -27.05
CA GLU A 236 25.02 21.04 -26.87
C GLU A 236 24.58 20.94 -25.39
N TYR A 237 25.51 21.03 -24.44
CA TYR A 237 25.23 20.90 -23.00
C TYR A 237 25.43 22.20 -22.21
N VAL A 238 26.05 23.24 -22.78
CA VAL A 238 26.41 24.48 -22.06
C VAL A 238 25.19 25.12 -21.39
N GLY A 239 24.06 25.17 -22.10
CA GLY A 239 22.81 25.76 -21.61
C GLY A 239 22.06 24.91 -20.58
N ASP A 240 22.37 23.62 -20.44
CA ASP A 240 21.64 22.72 -19.53
C ASP A 240 22.27 22.68 -18.14
N ALA A 241 21.82 23.62 -17.30
CA ALA A 241 22.16 23.77 -15.89
C ALA A 241 22.02 22.48 -15.06
N SER A 242 21.18 21.55 -15.49
CA SER A 242 20.93 20.31 -14.77
C SER A 242 22.02 19.24 -14.96
N LEU A 243 22.96 19.49 -15.88
CA LEU A 243 24.16 18.67 -16.08
C LEU A 243 25.35 19.19 -15.26
N TRP A 244 25.17 20.27 -14.48
CA TRP A 244 26.21 20.82 -13.63
C TRP A 244 26.33 20.03 -12.32
N PHE A 245 27.55 19.83 -11.85
CA PHE A 245 27.82 19.17 -10.58
C PHE A 245 28.97 19.84 -9.83
N LYS A 246 29.13 19.53 -8.54
CA LYS A 246 30.18 20.11 -7.69
C LYS A 246 30.96 19.05 -6.94
N THR A 247 32.26 19.26 -6.81
CA THR A 247 33.14 18.48 -5.94
C THR A 247 33.61 19.35 -4.78
N LYS A 248 33.70 18.78 -3.57
CA LYS A 248 34.09 19.51 -2.36
C LYS A 248 35.20 18.77 -1.64
N GLY A 249 36.15 19.52 -1.09
CA GLY A 249 37.28 19.00 -0.33
C GLY A 249 37.28 19.43 1.13
N GLY A 250 38.28 18.98 1.88
CA GLY A 250 38.49 19.31 3.28
C GLY A 250 37.25 19.04 4.14
N ARG A 251 36.95 19.98 5.04
CA ARG A 251 35.77 19.92 5.92
C ARG A 251 34.43 20.01 5.19
N PHE A 252 34.42 20.42 3.92
CA PHE A 252 33.21 20.54 3.10
C PHE A 252 32.89 19.28 2.32
N LYS A 253 33.78 18.28 2.36
CA LYS A 253 33.58 16.98 1.72
C LYS A 253 32.28 16.34 2.21
N PRO A 254 31.41 15.84 1.32
CA PRO A 254 30.16 15.23 1.74
C PRO A 254 30.43 13.96 2.54
N THR A 255 30.14 13.98 3.85
CA THR A 255 30.05 12.78 4.68
C THR A 255 28.73 12.08 4.38
N PHE A 256 28.65 11.37 3.26
CA PHE A 256 27.60 10.38 3.07
C PHE A 256 27.94 9.19 3.93
N THR A 257 27.48 9.18 5.18
CA THR A 257 27.44 7.96 5.98
C THR A 257 26.23 7.16 5.48
N PRO A 258 26.42 6.11 4.65
CA PRO A 258 25.31 5.29 4.21
C PRO A 258 24.70 4.56 5.41
N ALA A 259 23.41 4.24 5.33
CA ALA A 259 22.79 3.37 6.32
C ALA A 259 23.54 2.02 6.38
N PRO A 260 23.76 1.43 7.58
CA PRO A 260 24.40 0.15 7.76
C PRO A 260 23.73 -0.92 6.88
N ARG A 261 24.52 -1.59 6.02
CA ARG A 261 23.99 -2.64 5.14
C ARG A 261 23.73 -3.95 5.88
N LYS A 262 24.35 -4.14 7.05
CA LYS A 262 24.14 -5.32 7.90
C LYS A 262 23.08 -5.01 8.96
N PRO A 263 22.06 -5.85 9.12
CA PRO A 263 21.13 -5.73 10.22
C PRO A 263 21.90 -5.94 11.54
N ALA A 264 21.79 -4.99 12.46
CA ALA A 264 22.37 -5.07 13.79
C ALA A 264 21.88 -6.34 14.51
N ALA A 265 22.81 -7.09 15.11
CA ALA A 265 22.55 -8.37 15.74
C ALA A 265 21.81 -8.21 17.09
N ASN A 266 21.98 -7.06 17.74
CA ASN A 266 21.36 -6.77 19.03
C ASN A 266 20.98 -5.28 19.18
N MET A 267 20.31 -4.95 20.28
CA MET A 267 19.86 -3.57 20.56
C MET A 267 21.00 -2.60 20.84
N ALA A 268 22.12 -3.06 21.41
CA ALA A 268 23.27 -2.21 21.70
C ALA A 268 23.96 -1.75 20.39
N GLU A 269 24.16 -2.66 19.44
CA GLU A 269 24.64 -2.32 18.10
C GLU A 269 23.66 -1.39 17.36
N LYS A 270 22.34 -1.55 17.55
CA LYS A 270 21.36 -0.61 16.97
C LYS A 270 21.50 0.79 17.55
N GLU A 271 21.65 0.91 18.87
CA GLU A 271 21.84 2.19 19.55
C GLU A 271 23.15 2.86 19.12
N GLU A 272 24.26 2.12 19.06
CA GLU A 272 25.56 2.61 18.62
C GLU A 272 25.55 3.06 17.15
N GLN A 273 24.94 2.26 16.26
CA GLN A 273 24.78 2.62 14.86
C GLN A 273 23.88 3.86 14.71
N ALA A 274 22.78 3.95 15.45
CA ALA A 274 21.89 5.10 15.43
C ALA A 274 22.59 6.37 15.94
N GLN A 275 23.35 6.28 17.02
CA GLN A 275 24.11 7.41 17.59
C GLN A 275 25.19 7.88 16.62
N THR A 276 25.93 6.95 16.01
CA THR A 276 26.97 7.25 15.01
C THR A 276 26.37 7.94 13.78
N LEU A 277 25.22 7.45 13.29
CA LEU A 277 24.51 8.08 12.17
C LEU A 277 23.95 9.46 12.54
N ALA A 278 23.38 9.60 13.73
CA ALA A 278 22.84 10.87 14.21
C ALA A 278 23.94 11.93 14.30
N MET A 279 25.11 11.60 14.86
CA MET A 279 26.27 12.52 14.90
C MET A 279 26.75 12.89 13.49
N ALA A 280 26.75 11.94 12.55
CA ALA A 280 27.15 12.22 11.18
C ALA A 280 26.16 13.10 10.42
N TRP A 281 24.85 12.89 10.60
CA TRP A 281 23.79 13.59 9.86
C TRP A 281 23.34 14.91 10.50
N CYS A 282 23.44 15.04 11.83
CA CYS A 282 23.03 16.20 12.60
C CYS A 282 24.26 16.99 13.11
N ASN A 283 25.13 17.39 12.21
CA ASN A 283 26.31 18.20 12.52
C ASN A 283 26.04 19.71 12.42
N GLU A 284 26.94 20.51 12.99
CA GLU A 284 26.85 21.97 13.03
C GLU A 284 26.72 22.58 11.62
N LEU A 285 27.41 22.04 10.62
CA LEU A 285 27.33 22.53 9.24
C LEU A 285 25.92 22.40 8.65
N ARG A 286 25.18 21.32 8.97
CA ARG A 286 23.78 21.17 8.56
C ARG A 286 22.85 22.13 9.30
N LEU A 287 23.13 22.41 10.57
CA LEU A 287 22.39 23.40 11.34
C LEU A 287 22.58 24.81 10.76
N GLU A 288 23.81 25.20 10.44
CA GLU A 288 24.11 26.51 9.83
C GLU A 288 23.43 26.66 8.45
N GLN A 289 23.39 25.61 7.63
CA GLN A 289 22.62 25.62 6.36
C GLN A 289 21.12 25.87 6.58
N GLY A 290 20.55 25.28 7.64
CA GLY A 290 19.16 25.53 8.02
C GLY A 290 18.94 26.97 8.48
N TRP A 291 19.88 27.52 9.26
CA TRP A 291 19.85 28.91 9.71
C TRP A 291 19.97 29.92 8.56
N ASP A 292 20.80 29.64 7.55
CA ASP A 292 20.90 30.48 6.36
C ASP A 292 19.56 30.56 5.61
N TYR A 293 18.87 29.43 5.45
CA TYR A 293 17.51 29.42 4.88
C TYR A 293 16.52 30.23 5.70
N LEU A 294 16.48 30.03 7.03
CA LEU A 294 15.56 30.75 7.91
C LEU A 294 15.84 32.26 7.89
N ARG A 295 17.10 32.66 7.81
CA ARG A 295 17.53 34.06 7.69
C ARG A 295 17.07 34.68 6.37
N GLU A 296 17.23 33.98 5.24
CA GLU A 296 16.70 34.43 3.94
C GLU A 296 15.18 34.66 3.97
N MET A 297 14.47 33.90 4.82
CA MET A 297 13.02 34.04 5.05
C MET A 297 12.67 35.09 6.13
N GLY A 298 13.65 35.83 6.65
CA GLY A 298 13.48 36.93 7.61
C GLY A 298 13.55 36.55 9.09
N ALA A 299 14.01 35.34 9.44
CA ALA A 299 14.17 34.94 10.83
C ALA A 299 15.48 35.46 11.45
N THR A 300 15.41 35.95 12.69
CA THR A 300 16.58 36.41 13.47
C THR A 300 17.06 35.32 14.42
N ARG A 301 18.39 35.12 14.49
CA ARG A 301 19.04 34.24 15.47
C ARG A 301 19.27 35.04 16.76
N VAL A 302 18.72 34.59 17.89
CA VAL A 302 18.97 35.22 19.19
C VAL A 302 20.43 34.96 19.59
N PRO A 303 21.25 35.98 19.93
CA PRO A 303 22.62 35.77 20.35
C PRO A 303 22.68 35.00 21.68
N GLU A 304 23.56 34.00 21.78
CA GLU A 304 23.94 33.38 23.05
C GLU A 304 24.75 34.38 23.88
N THR A 305 24.06 35.23 24.63
CA THR A 305 24.65 35.94 25.76
C THR A 305 23.82 35.63 27.00
N SER A 306 23.96 34.40 27.49
CA SER A 306 23.58 34.03 28.86
C SER A 306 24.68 33.13 29.43
N PRO A 307 25.34 33.51 30.54
CA PRO A 307 26.30 32.66 31.21
C PRO A 307 25.53 31.65 32.09
N HIS A 308 25.10 30.54 31.50
CA HIS A 308 24.69 29.38 32.28
C HIS A 308 25.84 28.36 32.27
N THR A 309 26.68 28.51 33.29
CA THR A 309 27.26 27.44 34.13
C THR A 309 27.28 26.03 33.56
N ASN A 310 28.49 25.47 33.47
CA ASN A 310 28.84 24.05 33.50
C ASN A 310 27.66 23.15 33.92
N VAL A 311 26.96 22.61 32.92
CA VAL A 311 26.15 21.40 33.12
C VAL A 311 27.15 20.26 32.95
N GLU A 312 27.51 19.64 34.08
CA GLU A 312 28.10 18.30 34.07
C GLU A 312 27.28 17.42 33.12
N TYR A 313 27.96 16.59 32.33
CA TYR A 313 27.35 15.55 31.51
C TYR A 313 26.63 14.53 32.43
N GLU A 314 25.45 14.89 32.94
CA GLU A 314 24.52 13.92 33.48
C GLU A 314 23.90 13.15 32.32
N SER A 315 24.00 11.83 32.42
CA SER A 315 23.53 10.83 31.48
C SER A 315 22.15 11.16 30.89
N VAL A 316 22.12 11.31 29.56
CA VAL A 316 20.91 11.49 28.74
C VAL A 316 19.93 10.33 28.99
N PRO A 317 18.66 10.60 29.36
CA PRO A 317 17.61 9.59 29.36
C PRO A 317 17.33 9.10 27.93
N ARG A 318 17.31 7.77 27.74
CA ARG A 318 16.92 7.12 26.48
C ARG A 318 15.42 7.30 26.23
N ASP A 319 15.01 8.33 25.49
CA ASP A 319 13.69 8.38 24.85
C ASP A 319 13.73 9.30 23.61
N TRP A 320 13.50 8.72 22.42
CA TRP A 320 13.75 9.32 21.10
C TRP A 320 12.50 9.94 20.43
N ASP A 321 11.51 10.46 21.16
CA ASP A 321 10.20 10.82 20.56
C ASP A 321 9.83 12.33 20.49
N ASP A 322 10.70 13.24 20.94
CA ASP A 322 10.45 14.68 20.90
C ASP A 322 11.38 15.43 19.91
N ILE A 323 10.93 15.58 18.66
CA ILE A 323 11.31 16.73 17.83
C ILE A 323 10.03 17.44 17.39
N ASP A 324 9.94 18.68 17.85
CA ASP A 324 8.88 19.66 17.65
C ASP A 324 9.06 20.35 16.28
N THR A 325 7.98 20.53 15.52
CA THR A 325 7.99 21.27 14.25
C THR A 325 6.93 22.37 14.35
N SER A 326 7.30 23.47 14.98
CA SER A 326 6.55 24.73 14.95
C SER A 326 7.39 25.79 14.21
N TYR A 327 6.98 26.16 13.00
CA TYR A 327 7.39 27.40 12.36
C TYR A 327 6.15 28.07 11.76
N ASN A 328 5.94 29.31 12.19
CA ASN A 328 4.73 30.11 11.95
C ASN A 328 4.59 30.47 10.47
N ALA A 329 3.47 30.11 9.85
CA ALA A 329 3.07 30.60 8.54
C ALA A 329 2.29 31.92 8.70
N GLY A 330 2.92 33.03 8.33
CA GLY A 330 2.27 34.32 8.16
C GLY A 330 1.24 34.30 7.03
N THR A 331 0.16 35.01 7.25
CA THR A 331 -1.00 35.17 6.37
C THR A 331 -0.65 35.96 5.10
N THR A 332 -0.62 35.29 3.95
CA THR A 332 -0.76 35.93 2.63
C THR A 332 -1.84 35.19 1.84
N GLU A 333 -2.89 35.92 1.43
CA GLU A 333 -3.96 35.39 0.57
C GLU A 333 -3.39 34.76 -0.71
N PRO A 334 -3.94 33.62 -1.17
CA PRO A 334 -3.41 32.93 -2.33
C PRO A 334 -3.77 33.67 -3.63
N GLN A 335 -2.77 34.29 -4.27
CA GLN A 335 -2.90 34.81 -5.64
C GLN A 335 -3.21 33.65 -6.61
N HIS A 336 -4.29 33.82 -7.40
CA HIS A 336 -4.71 32.86 -8.42
C HIS A 336 -3.62 32.67 -9.51
N PRO A 337 -3.26 31.41 -9.89
CA PRO A 337 -2.21 31.17 -10.86
C PRO A 337 -2.62 31.62 -12.28
N LYS A 338 -1.80 32.47 -12.90
CA LYS A 338 -2.05 33.06 -14.24
C LYS A 338 -1.72 32.12 -15.43
N SER A 339 -1.02 30.99 -15.21
CA SER A 339 -0.63 30.07 -16.30
C SER A 339 -1.60 28.90 -16.48
N TRP A 340 -1.78 28.43 -17.73
CA TRP A 340 -2.62 27.26 -18.05
C TRP A 340 -2.15 25.98 -17.35
N TRP A 341 -0.83 25.74 -17.30
CA TRP A 341 -0.22 24.62 -16.59
C TRP A 341 -0.29 24.76 -15.06
N GLY A 342 -0.17 25.98 -14.53
CA GLY A 342 -0.38 26.28 -13.12
C GLY A 342 -1.84 26.02 -12.70
N ARG A 343 -2.81 26.43 -13.53
CA ARG A 343 -4.22 26.04 -13.36
C ARG A 343 -4.40 24.53 -13.42
N ARG A 344 -3.71 23.81 -14.31
CA ARG A 344 -3.81 22.35 -14.46
C ARG A 344 -3.15 21.56 -13.31
N LYS A 345 -1.99 22.01 -12.80
CA LYS A 345 -1.29 21.44 -11.63
C LYS A 345 -2.04 21.72 -10.34
N LEU A 346 -2.54 22.95 -10.15
CA LEU A 346 -3.41 23.29 -9.01
C LEU A 346 -4.76 22.55 -9.11
N TRP A 347 -5.29 22.35 -10.31
CA TRP A 347 -6.51 21.55 -10.56
C TRP A 347 -6.28 20.07 -10.27
N PHE A 348 -5.16 19.48 -10.72
CA PHE A 348 -4.79 18.10 -10.37
C PHE A 348 -4.54 17.95 -8.87
N GLN A 349 -3.75 18.82 -8.25
CA GLN A 349 -3.48 18.78 -6.80
C GLN A 349 -4.76 19.00 -5.97
N ARG A 350 -5.71 19.84 -6.41
CA ARG A 350 -7.01 20.03 -5.73
C ARG A 350 -8.01 18.90 -5.98
N ARG A 351 -7.92 18.17 -7.09
CA ARG A 351 -8.86 17.10 -7.46
C ARG A 351 -8.41 15.71 -7.00
N PHE A 352 -7.10 15.51 -6.81
CA PHE A 352 -6.49 14.28 -6.31
C PHE A 352 -5.99 14.36 -4.85
N SER A 353 -6.16 15.49 -4.15
CA SER A 353 -5.88 15.58 -2.70
C SER A 353 -7.12 15.26 -1.85
N GLY A 354 -6.87 14.80 -0.62
CA GLY A 354 -7.93 14.49 0.34
C GLY A 354 -8.85 13.35 -0.10
N TRP A 355 -10.13 13.49 0.21
CA TRP A 355 -11.11 12.41 0.05
C TRP A 355 -11.44 12.07 -1.42
N ARG A 356 -11.34 13.05 -2.34
CA ARG A 356 -11.61 12.85 -3.77
C ARG A 356 -10.58 11.95 -4.41
N GLY A 357 -9.30 12.11 -4.07
CA GLY A 357 -8.24 11.17 -4.49
C GLY A 357 -8.57 9.74 -4.03
N GLY A 358 -9.08 9.62 -2.80
CA GLY A 358 -9.75 8.44 -2.25
C GLY A 358 -10.74 7.74 -3.18
N VAL A 359 -11.80 8.46 -3.52
CA VAL A 359 -12.89 7.92 -4.35
C VAL A 359 -12.41 7.68 -5.78
N ILE A 360 -11.55 8.53 -6.33
CA ILE A 360 -10.99 8.35 -7.68
C ILE A 360 -10.19 7.06 -7.76
N ALA A 361 -9.32 6.75 -6.79
CA ALA A 361 -8.58 5.48 -6.88
C ALA A 361 -9.49 4.26 -6.67
N CYS A 362 -10.58 4.38 -5.89
CA CYS A 362 -11.62 3.34 -5.81
C CYS A 362 -12.32 3.13 -7.17
N ILE A 363 -12.64 4.22 -7.87
CA ILE A 363 -13.20 4.20 -9.23
C ILE A 363 -12.20 3.53 -10.18
N SER A 364 -10.93 3.96 -10.19
CA SER A 364 -9.89 3.40 -11.05
C SER A 364 -9.68 1.91 -10.82
N ALA A 365 -9.61 1.47 -9.55
CA ALA A 365 -9.46 0.07 -9.22
C ALA A 365 -10.69 -0.77 -9.65
N THR A 366 -11.89 -0.26 -9.40
CA THR A 366 -13.15 -0.93 -9.81
C THR A 366 -13.27 -1.00 -11.33
N SER A 367 -12.91 0.07 -12.04
CA SER A 367 -12.89 0.12 -13.51
C SER A 367 -11.88 -0.87 -14.09
N LEU A 368 -10.69 -1.00 -13.50
CA LEU A 368 -9.69 -1.97 -13.93
C LEU A 368 -10.19 -3.41 -13.78
N VAL A 369 -10.75 -3.75 -12.62
CA VAL A 369 -11.33 -5.09 -12.38
C VAL A 369 -12.50 -5.36 -13.34
N LEU A 370 -13.37 -4.38 -13.56
CA LEU A 370 -14.48 -4.49 -14.52
C LEU A 370 -13.97 -4.72 -15.94
N PHE A 371 -12.96 -3.96 -16.37
CA PHE A 371 -12.36 -4.09 -17.70
C PHE A 371 -11.76 -5.48 -17.92
N ILE A 372 -10.99 -5.99 -16.95
CA ILE A 372 -10.42 -7.33 -17.02
C ILE A 372 -11.51 -8.40 -17.06
N ASN A 373 -12.54 -8.29 -16.20
CA ASN A 373 -13.66 -9.23 -16.19
C ASN A 373 -14.43 -9.25 -17.52
N ILE A 374 -14.61 -8.09 -18.17
CA ILE A 374 -15.22 -8.00 -19.51
C ILE A 374 -14.35 -8.71 -20.55
N ILE A 375 -13.03 -8.49 -20.55
CA ILE A 375 -12.10 -9.19 -21.45
C ILE A 375 -12.21 -10.70 -21.24
N LEU A 376 -12.14 -11.17 -20.00
CA LEU A 376 -12.26 -12.59 -19.67
C LEU A 376 -13.59 -13.18 -20.13
N ALA A 377 -14.70 -12.44 -19.97
CA ALA A 377 -16.00 -12.86 -20.47
C ALA A 377 -16.06 -12.96 -21.99
N ILE A 378 -15.47 -12.00 -22.72
CA ILE A 378 -15.40 -12.01 -24.19
C ILE A 378 -14.55 -13.20 -24.66
N VAL A 379 -13.37 -13.40 -24.08
CA VAL A 379 -12.48 -14.52 -24.42
C VAL A 379 -13.16 -15.85 -24.15
N ALA A 380 -13.79 -16.02 -22.97
CA ALA A 380 -14.52 -17.23 -22.63
C ALA A 380 -15.71 -17.50 -23.59
N GLY A 381 -16.44 -16.45 -23.99
CA GLY A 381 -17.57 -16.57 -24.90
C GLY A 381 -17.19 -16.84 -26.36
N THR A 382 -16.03 -16.36 -26.82
CA THR A 382 -15.61 -16.44 -28.23
C THR A 382 -14.66 -17.60 -28.51
N ALA A 383 -13.67 -17.84 -27.64
CA ALA A 383 -12.66 -18.89 -27.83
C ALA A 383 -12.96 -20.16 -27.03
N GLY A 384 -13.72 -20.06 -25.94
CA GLY A 384 -13.95 -21.17 -25.01
C GLY A 384 -15.16 -22.06 -25.31
N HIS A 385 -15.91 -21.78 -26.39
CA HIS A 385 -17.09 -22.51 -26.87
C HIS A 385 -18.01 -22.99 -25.73
N PRO A 386 -18.73 -22.08 -25.04
CA PRO A 386 -19.44 -22.41 -23.82
C PRO A 386 -20.59 -23.40 -24.05
N THR A 387 -20.63 -24.45 -23.25
CA THR A 387 -21.73 -25.43 -23.17
C THR A 387 -22.38 -25.32 -21.80
N ASP A 388 -23.70 -25.19 -21.73
CA ASP A 388 -24.46 -25.04 -20.47
C ASP A 388 -23.95 -23.91 -19.54
N GLY A 389 -23.43 -22.82 -20.13
CA GLY A 389 -22.93 -21.66 -19.38
C GLY A 389 -21.48 -21.79 -18.89
N PHE A 390 -20.74 -22.83 -19.30
CA PHE A 390 -19.34 -23.05 -18.95
C PHE A 390 -18.44 -23.13 -20.18
N ALA A 391 -17.41 -22.31 -20.21
CA ALA A 391 -16.36 -22.30 -21.24
C ALA A 391 -15.14 -23.10 -20.76
N THR A 392 -14.53 -23.89 -21.64
CA THR A 392 -13.30 -24.64 -21.30
C THR A 392 -12.09 -23.74 -21.55
N VAL A 393 -11.36 -23.36 -20.49
CA VAL A 393 -10.19 -22.48 -20.57
C VAL A 393 -8.90 -23.28 -20.70
N TYR A 394 -8.85 -24.43 -20.04
CA TYR A 394 -7.72 -25.34 -20.11
C TYR A 394 -8.24 -26.77 -20.12
N ASN A 395 -7.65 -27.63 -20.95
CA ASN A 395 -7.83 -29.08 -20.92
C ASN A 395 -6.47 -29.71 -21.23
N GLY A 396 -5.93 -30.50 -20.31
CA GLY A 396 -4.57 -31.03 -20.43
C GLY A 396 -4.11 -31.81 -19.21
N SER A 397 -2.79 -31.75 -18.94
CA SER A 397 -2.15 -32.57 -17.89
C SER A 397 -2.66 -32.21 -16.49
N CYS A 398 -3.11 -33.24 -15.76
CA CYS A 398 -3.47 -33.16 -14.36
C CYS A 398 -2.33 -32.71 -13.43
N GLU A 399 -1.07 -32.75 -13.86
CA GLU A 399 0.08 -32.29 -13.08
C GLU A 399 0.18 -30.75 -13.04
N LYS A 400 -0.21 -30.06 -14.13
CA LYS A 400 -0.12 -28.60 -14.24
C LYS A 400 -1.38 -27.87 -13.79
N THR A 401 -2.53 -28.54 -13.90
CA THR A 401 -3.86 -27.98 -13.56
C THR A 401 -3.95 -27.43 -12.13
N PRO A 402 -3.39 -28.07 -11.07
CA PRO A 402 -3.50 -27.56 -9.70
C PRO A 402 -2.87 -26.17 -9.54
N ALA A 403 -1.60 -25.99 -9.94
CA ALA A 403 -0.90 -24.72 -9.82
C ALA A 403 -1.57 -23.59 -10.63
N LEU A 404 -2.07 -23.91 -11.82
CA LEU A 404 -2.81 -22.96 -12.65
C LEU A 404 -4.14 -22.54 -11.99
N PHE A 405 -4.90 -23.51 -11.47
CA PHE A 405 -6.15 -23.25 -10.75
C PHE A 405 -5.92 -22.41 -9.49
N GLU A 406 -4.92 -22.75 -8.68
CA GLU A 406 -4.56 -22.00 -7.48
C GLU A 406 -4.19 -20.54 -7.78
N GLY A 407 -3.38 -20.30 -8.82
CA GLY A 407 -3.00 -18.96 -9.25
C GLY A 407 -4.20 -18.15 -9.77
N LEU A 408 -5.08 -18.79 -10.53
CA LEU A 408 -6.32 -18.17 -11.00
C LEU A 408 -7.28 -17.83 -9.85
N GLN A 409 -7.44 -18.73 -8.87
CA GLN A 409 -8.22 -18.47 -7.66
C GLN A 409 -7.62 -17.33 -6.84
N PHE A 410 -6.28 -17.24 -6.74
CA PHE A 410 -5.64 -16.11 -6.08
C PHE A 410 -5.99 -14.78 -6.75
N ILE A 411 -5.98 -14.71 -8.09
CA ILE A 411 -6.37 -13.50 -8.84
C ILE A 411 -7.84 -13.13 -8.58
N VAL A 412 -8.76 -14.10 -8.58
CA VAL A 412 -10.17 -13.85 -8.27
C VAL A 412 -10.33 -13.28 -6.86
N ASN A 413 -9.66 -13.87 -5.86
CA ASN A 413 -9.69 -13.37 -4.49
C ASN A 413 -9.02 -12.00 -4.35
N LEU A 414 -7.99 -11.70 -5.15
CA LEU A 414 -7.39 -10.36 -5.23
C LEU A 414 -8.39 -9.33 -5.74
N PHE A 415 -9.09 -9.62 -6.83
CA PHE A 415 -10.14 -8.74 -7.36
C PHE A 415 -11.27 -8.54 -6.37
N SER A 416 -11.74 -9.62 -5.74
CA SER A 416 -12.76 -9.57 -4.69
C SER A 416 -12.32 -8.67 -3.51
N THR A 417 -11.08 -8.82 -3.04
CA THR A 417 -10.51 -8.02 -1.94
C THR A 417 -10.38 -6.54 -2.30
N VAL A 418 -9.94 -6.24 -3.53
CA VAL A 418 -9.85 -4.85 -4.03
C VAL A 418 -11.23 -4.19 -4.09
N LEU A 419 -12.23 -4.90 -4.63
CA LEU A 419 -13.61 -4.41 -4.71
C LEU A 419 -14.24 -4.22 -3.33
N LEU A 420 -13.95 -5.13 -2.39
CA LEU A 420 -14.36 -5.04 -0.99
C LEU A 420 -13.74 -3.81 -0.31
N GLY A 421 -12.44 -3.59 -0.51
CA GLY A 421 -11.72 -2.40 -0.02
C GLY A 421 -12.29 -1.10 -0.55
N ALA A 422 -12.51 -1.01 -1.87
CA ALA A 422 -13.09 0.16 -2.53
C ALA A 422 -14.53 0.44 -2.04
N SER A 423 -15.35 -0.61 -1.91
CA SER A 423 -16.72 -0.50 -1.40
C SER A 423 -16.72 -0.03 0.07
N ASN A 424 -15.86 -0.60 0.93
CA ASN A 424 -15.73 -0.21 2.33
C ASN A 424 -15.31 1.25 2.49
N TYR A 425 -14.34 1.73 1.70
CA TYR A 425 -13.91 3.13 1.73
C TYR A 425 -15.06 4.10 1.38
N CYS A 426 -15.78 3.83 0.28
CA CYS A 426 -16.92 4.64 -0.15
C CYS A 426 -18.07 4.59 0.86
N MET A 427 -18.35 3.42 1.44
CA MET A 427 -19.36 3.26 2.49
C MET A 427 -19.02 4.06 3.76
N GLN A 428 -17.75 4.08 4.18
CA GLN A 428 -17.30 4.88 5.32
C GLN A 428 -17.51 6.39 5.11
N ARG A 429 -17.34 6.86 3.87
CA ARG A 429 -17.62 8.26 3.51
C ARG A 429 -19.11 8.57 3.57
N LEU A 430 -19.94 7.70 2.99
CA LEU A 430 -21.39 7.89 2.97
C LEU A 430 -21.99 7.94 4.38
N VAL A 431 -21.44 7.16 5.31
CA VAL A 431 -21.95 7.04 6.69
C VAL A 431 -21.44 8.12 7.66
N ALA A 432 -20.53 8.99 7.21
CA ALA A 432 -20.01 10.10 8.00
C ALA A 432 -21.08 11.19 8.17
N PRO A 433 -21.39 11.63 9.40
CA PRO A 433 -22.47 12.60 9.62
C PRO A 433 -22.04 14.02 9.23
N THR A 434 -23.00 14.89 8.88
CA THR A 434 -22.76 16.34 8.77
C THR A 434 -22.89 17.02 10.13
N ARG A 435 -22.41 18.26 10.25
CA ARG A 435 -22.56 19.00 11.52
C ARG A 435 -24.01 19.15 11.95
N ALA A 436 -24.91 19.48 11.03
CA ALA A 436 -26.34 19.61 11.30
C ALA A 436 -26.97 18.29 11.79
N GLU A 437 -26.55 17.16 11.24
CA GLU A 437 -27.03 15.83 11.69
C GLU A 437 -26.53 15.50 13.10
N ILE A 438 -25.28 15.87 13.42
CA ILE A 438 -24.75 15.73 14.78
C ILE A 438 -25.55 16.61 15.75
N ASP A 439 -25.77 17.89 15.42
CA ASP A 439 -26.51 18.81 16.29
C ASP A 439 -27.96 18.33 16.52
N ALA A 440 -28.62 17.84 15.46
CA ALA A 440 -29.96 17.25 15.56
C ALA A 440 -29.97 15.97 16.43
N ALA A 441 -28.92 15.15 16.37
CA ALA A 441 -28.78 13.98 17.22
C ALA A 441 -28.53 14.38 18.69
N HIS A 442 -27.65 15.36 18.93
CA HIS A 442 -27.31 15.88 20.25
C HIS A 442 -28.52 16.53 20.93
N ALA A 443 -29.33 17.28 20.18
CA ALA A 443 -30.62 17.81 20.66
C ALA A 443 -31.57 16.70 21.14
N LYS A 444 -31.52 15.54 20.49
CA LYS A 444 -32.25 14.31 20.87
C LYS A 444 -31.50 13.46 21.91
N ARG A 445 -30.44 13.97 22.52
CA ARG A 445 -29.62 13.30 23.54
C ARG A 445 -28.96 12.01 23.02
N LYS A 446 -28.59 12.00 21.74
CA LYS A 446 -27.88 10.92 21.06
C LYS A 446 -26.57 11.47 20.51
N TRP A 447 -25.48 10.73 20.67
CA TRP A 447 -24.19 11.02 20.02
C TRP A 447 -24.17 10.36 18.63
N LEU A 448 -23.22 10.68 17.75
CA LEU A 448 -22.93 10.01 16.46
C LEU A 448 -21.46 9.52 16.44
N ASP A 449 -21.18 8.48 15.65
CA ASP A 449 -19.81 7.99 15.49
C ASP A 449 -19.09 8.85 14.43
N ILE A 450 -17.85 9.23 14.71
CA ILE A 450 -16.98 10.03 13.82
C ILE A 450 -15.82 9.15 13.38
N GLY A 451 -15.49 9.23 12.09
CA GLY A 451 -14.28 8.62 11.55
C GLY A 451 -14.19 7.11 11.69
N MET A 452 -15.33 6.43 11.58
CA MET A 452 -15.37 4.97 11.60
C MET A 452 -16.60 4.40 10.87
N PRO A 453 -16.56 3.13 10.42
CA PRO A 453 -17.76 2.42 9.97
C PRO A 453 -18.82 2.39 11.09
N SER A 454 -20.02 2.92 10.83
CA SER A 454 -21.09 2.95 11.83
C SER A 454 -22.48 2.73 11.25
N PHE A 455 -23.01 1.51 11.45
CA PHE A 455 -24.42 1.21 11.20
C PHE A 455 -25.37 2.09 12.03
N ARG A 456 -24.90 2.62 13.16
CA ARG A 456 -25.71 3.47 14.03
C ARG A 456 -26.04 4.80 13.36
N ASN A 457 -25.08 5.37 12.65
CA ASN A 457 -25.25 6.64 11.95
C ASN A 457 -26.29 6.53 10.83
N LEU A 458 -26.50 5.35 10.22
CA LEU A 458 -27.50 5.14 9.16
C LEU A 458 -28.92 5.56 9.57
N THR A 459 -29.23 5.52 10.87
CA THR A 459 -30.54 5.94 11.40
C THR A 459 -30.71 7.46 11.53
N SER A 460 -29.64 8.23 11.34
CA SER A 460 -29.60 9.68 11.61
C SER A 460 -29.09 10.51 10.44
N ILE A 461 -28.64 9.90 9.34
CA ILE A 461 -28.15 10.59 8.14
C ILE A 461 -29.20 10.64 7.02
N ASN A 462 -28.96 11.49 6.03
CA ASN A 462 -29.79 11.60 4.81
C ASN A 462 -30.08 10.25 4.11
N GLY A 463 -31.34 10.02 3.72
CA GLY A 463 -31.81 8.78 3.10
C GLY A 463 -31.16 8.42 1.76
N LEU A 464 -30.74 9.39 0.95
CA LEU A 464 -29.98 9.12 -0.28
C LEU A 464 -28.64 8.45 0.03
N ARG A 465 -27.95 8.89 1.09
CA ARG A 465 -26.68 8.29 1.52
C ARG A 465 -26.88 6.89 2.07
N VAL A 466 -27.98 6.64 2.78
CA VAL A 466 -28.37 5.29 3.22
C VAL A 466 -28.65 4.38 2.01
N GLY A 467 -29.35 4.88 0.99
CA GLY A 467 -29.62 4.14 -0.25
C GLY A 467 -28.33 3.75 -0.99
N LEU A 468 -27.43 4.71 -1.23
CA LEU A 468 -26.15 4.45 -1.90
C LEU A 468 -25.26 3.51 -1.08
N TRP A 469 -25.23 3.66 0.23
CA TRP A 469 -24.50 2.77 1.14
C TRP A 469 -25.04 1.33 1.05
N SER A 470 -26.37 1.19 1.04
CA SER A 470 -27.04 -0.11 0.93
C SER A 470 -26.80 -0.76 -0.43
N LEU A 471 -26.78 0.01 -1.52
CA LEU A 471 -26.46 -0.50 -2.85
C LEU A 471 -25.02 -1.03 -2.94
N LEU A 472 -24.04 -0.36 -2.32
CA LEU A 472 -22.67 -0.86 -2.25
C LEU A 472 -22.58 -2.17 -1.45
N LEU A 473 -23.33 -2.28 -0.34
CA LEU A 473 -23.39 -3.50 0.45
C LEU A 473 -24.04 -4.65 -0.34
N LEU A 474 -25.23 -4.42 -0.88
CA LEU A 474 -26.01 -5.44 -1.60
C LEU A 474 -25.31 -5.92 -2.87
N SER A 475 -24.64 -5.03 -3.62
CA SER A 475 -23.82 -5.42 -4.77
C SER A 475 -22.54 -6.18 -4.41
N SER A 476 -22.13 -6.21 -3.14
CA SER A 476 -20.98 -7.02 -2.68
C SER A 476 -21.38 -8.45 -2.38
N LEU A 477 -22.62 -8.70 -1.92
CA LEU A 477 -23.04 -10.03 -1.48
C LEU A 477 -22.96 -11.10 -2.58
N PRO A 478 -23.47 -10.87 -3.82
CA PRO A 478 -23.35 -11.87 -4.89
C PRO A 478 -21.90 -12.20 -5.24
N LEU A 479 -20.99 -11.23 -5.17
CA LEU A 479 -19.57 -11.46 -5.45
C LEU A 479 -18.98 -12.47 -4.46
N HIS A 480 -19.30 -12.33 -3.16
CA HIS A 480 -18.79 -13.25 -2.15
C HIS A 480 -19.43 -14.64 -2.21
N PHE A 481 -20.66 -14.78 -2.72
CA PHE A 481 -21.32 -16.08 -2.89
C PHE A 481 -20.98 -16.79 -4.20
N LEU A 482 -20.53 -16.07 -5.24
CA LEU A 482 -20.43 -16.63 -6.58
C LEU A 482 -19.03 -16.54 -7.19
N PHE A 483 -18.24 -15.50 -6.88
CA PHE A 483 -17.09 -15.13 -7.70
C PHE A 483 -15.98 -16.20 -7.70
N ASN A 484 -15.70 -16.87 -6.57
CA ASN A 484 -14.68 -17.94 -6.56
C ASN A 484 -15.12 -19.19 -7.36
N SER A 485 -16.41 -19.33 -7.68
CA SER A 485 -16.92 -20.37 -8.57
C SER A 485 -17.02 -19.93 -10.03
N VAL A 486 -16.50 -18.75 -10.38
CA VAL A 486 -16.34 -18.38 -11.79
C VAL A 486 -15.29 -19.25 -12.48
N ILE A 487 -14.33 -19.77 -11.72
CA ILE A 487 -13.29 -20.70 -12.17
C ILE A 487 -13.52 -22.01 -11.43
N ILE A 488 -13.64 -23.10 -12.17
CA ILE A 488 -13.97 -24.42 -11.63
C ILE A 488 -12.98 -25.43 -12.16
N LYS A 489 -12.49 -26.30 -11.29
CA LYS A 489 -11.67 -27.43 -11.69
C LYS A 489 -12.55 -28.60 -12.12
N GLU A 490 -12.27 -29.12 -13.30
CA GLU A 490 -12.89 -30.30 -13.87
C GLU A 490 -11.93 -31.47 -13.77
N LYS A 491 -12.43 -32.62 -13.30
CA LYS A 491 -11.68 -33.88 -13.29
C LYS A 491 -12.45 -34.94 -14.06
N ALA A 492 -11.76 -35.69 -14.90
CA ALA A 492 -12.36 -36.82 -15.59
C ALA A 492 -12.57 -38.01 -14.64
N ALA A 493 -13.71 -38.68 -14.83
CA ALA A 493 -13.99 -40.00 -14.34
C ALA A 493 -14.30 -40.91 -15.53
N TYR A 494 -13.92 -42.17 -15.44
CA TYR A 494 -14.11 -43.16 -16.50
C TYR A 494 -15.13 -44.19 -16.04
N ASP A 495 -16.09 -44.49 -16.93
CA ASP A 495 -16.89 -45.70 -16.80
C ASP A 495 -15.97 -46.87 -17.16
N VAL A 496 -15.55 -47.63 -16.15
CA VAL A 496 -14.62 -48.75 -16.31
C VAL A 496 -15.26 -50.06 -15.95
N ASN A 497 -14.70 -51.10 -16.55
CA ASN A 497 -14.93 -52.48 -16.20
C ASN A 497 -13.74 -52.98 -15.36
N PHE A 498 -14.04 -53.53 -14.19
CA PHE A 498 -13.05 -54.16 -13.31
C PHE A 498 -13.42 -55.62 -13.08
N LEU A 499 -12.49 -56.54 -13.36
CA LEU A 499 -12.69 -57.98 -13.19
C LEU A 499 -11.78 -58.55 -12.11
N VAL A 500 -12.33 -59.36 -11.21
CA VAL A 500 -11.53 -60.20 -10.32
C VAL A 500 -11.28 -61.53 -11.02
N VAL A 501 -10.02 -61.93 -11.20
CA VAL A 501 -9.61 -63.09 -12.01
C VAL A 501 -8.44 -63.85 -11.37
N ASP A 502 -8.24 -65.11 -11.74
CA ASP A 502 -7.00 -65.83 -11.43
C ASP A 502 -5.94 -65.58 -12.51
N PRO A 503 -4.65 -65.77 -12.21
CA PRO A 503 -3.58 -65.54 -13.18
C PRO A 503 -3.68 -66.36 -14.48
N SER A 504 -4.34 -67.52 -14.46
CA SER A 504 -4.47 -68.38 -15.65
C SER A 504 -5.23 -67.72 -16.79
N ILE A 505 -6.13 -66.77 -16.52
CA ILE A 505 -6.88 -66.03 -17.55
C ILE A 505 -5.98 -65.28 -18.53
N PHE A 506 -4.80 -64.82 -18.08
CA PHE A 506 -3.85 -64.07 -18.92
C PHE A 506 -3.07 -64.97 -19.89
N THR A 507 -3.21 -66.29 -19.75
CA THR A 507 -2.58 -67.30 -20.61
C THR A 507 -3.58 -68.11 -21.43
N THR A 508 -4.87 -68.00 -21.14
CA THR A 508 -5.96 -68.69 -21.83
C THR A 508 -6.43 -67.86 -23.03
N SER A 509 -6.77 -68.51 -24.14
CA SER A 509 -7.37 -67.81 -25.29
C SER A 509 -8.75 -67.26 -24.90
N ALA A 510 -9.09 -66.04 -25.33
CA ALA A 510 -10.40 -65.44 -25.05
C ALA A 510 -11.57 -66.33 -25.54
N ALA A 511 -11.36 -67.13 -26.59
CA ALA A 511 -12.36 -68.06 -27.12
C ALA A 511 -12.61 -69.29 -26.21
N ASP A 512 -11.69 -69.59 -25.30
CA ASP A 512 -11.75 -70.76 -24.40
C ASP A 512 -12.29 -70.38 -23.01
N VAL A 513 -12.63 -69.09 -22.79
CA VAL A 513 -13.22 -68.59 -21.54
C VAL A 513 -14.72 -68.90 -21.53
N THR A 514 -15.18 -69.64 -20.53
CA THR A 514 -16.61 -69.91 -20.35
C THR A 514 -17.21 -68.92 -19.35
N TRP A 515 -18.28 -68.23 -19.75
CA TRP A 515 -18.97 -67.26 -18.89
C TRP A 515 -20.05 -67.91 -18.03
N PRO A 516 -20.31 -67.41 -16.81
CA PRO A 516 -21.45 -67.82 -16.01
C PRO A 516 -22.78 -67.61 -16.73
N ASP A 517 -23.71 -68.58 -16.61
CA ASP A 517 -25.03 -68.50 -17.25
C ASP A 517 -25.87 -67.29 -16.79
N THR A 518 -25.55 -66.72 -15.62
CA THR A 518 -26.23 -65.55 -15.04
C THR A 518 -25.95 -64.24 -15.75
N TRP A 519 -24.95 -64.16 -16.63
CA TRP A 519 -24.57 -62.93 -17.33
C TRP A 519 -25.33 -62.79 -18.65
N GLY A 520 -25.87 -61.60 -18.93
CA GLY A 520 -26.56 -61.30 -20.19
C GLY A 520 -25.58 -61.20 -21.38
N GLN A 521 -26.08 -61.34 -22.61
CA GLN A 521 -25.23 -61.27 -23.82
C GLN A 521 -24.43 -59.95 -23.95
N GLY A 522 -25.02 -58.81 -23.55
CA GLY A 522 -24.34 -57.51 -23.59
C GLY A 522 -23.11 -57.45 -22.67
N GLN A 523 -23.21 -57.98 -21.44
CA GLN A 523 -22.08 -58.05 -20.51
C GLN A 523 -20.98 -58.94 -21.08
N ARG A 524 -21.33 -60.15 -21.55
CA ARG A 524 -20.37 -61.07 -22.15
C ARG A 524 -19.58 -60.42 -23.28
N SER A 525 -20.27 -59.71 -24.18
CA SER A 525 -19.60 -59.02 -25.30
C SER A 525 -18.64 -57.91 -24.88
N GLU A 526 -18.93 -57.15 -23.82
CA GLU A 526 -18.01 -56.11 -23.32
C GLU A 526 -16.75 -56.70 -22.70
N PHE A 527 -16.85 -57.83 -22.01
CA PHE A 527 -15.71 -58.46 -21.36
C PHE A 527 -14.92 -59.38 -22.30
N ASP A 528 -15.55 -60.03 -23.28
CA ASP A 528 -14.86 -60.73 -24.39
C ASP A 528 -13.89 -59.78 -25.10
N VAL A 529 -14.36 -58.54 -25.30
CA VAL A 529 -13.58 -57.47 -25.88
C VAL A 529 -12.38 -57.09 -25.00
N MET A 530 -12.55 -56.97 -23.68
CA MET A 530 -11.47 -56.71 -22.72
C MET A 530 -10.45 -57.87 -22.65
N LEU A 531 -10.92 -59.10 -22.81
CA LEU A 531 -10.09 -60.31 -22.85
C LEU A 531 -9.36 -60.50 -24.20
N SER A 532 -9.89 -59.94 -25.29
CA SER A 532 -9.29 -60.00 -26.62
C SER A 532 -8.04 -59.11 -26.79
N ILE A 533 -7.79 -58.21 -25.84
CA ILE A 533 -6.64 -57.29 -25.86
C ILE A 533 -5.31 -58.06 -25.79
N GLY A 534 -5.27 -59.22 -25.12
CA GLY A 534 -4.20 -60.23 -25.22
C GLY A 534 -2.78 -59.83 -24.79
N ASN A 535 -2.55 -58.55 -24.44
CA ASN A 535 -1.22 -57.97 -24.21
C ASN A 535 -1.04 -57.45 -22.77
N TYR A 536 -1.44 -58.26 -21.78
CA TYR A 536 -1.43 -57.91 -20.35
C TYR A 536 -0.04 -57.68 -19.77
N GLN A 537 1.01 -58.12 -20.47
CA GLN A 537 2.40 -57.92 -20.08
C GLN A 537 2.99 -56.60 -20.61
N ASP A 538 2.27 -55.87 -21.47
CA ASP A 538 2.73 -54.61 -22.01
C ASP A 538 2.63 -53.49 -20.96
N ALA A 539 3.78 -53.16 -20.38
CA ALA A 539 3.92 -52.10 -19.38
C ALA A 539 3.60 -50.70 -19.94
N SER A 540 3.46 -50.52 -21.26
CA SER A 540 2.98 -49.27 -21.85
C SER A 540 1.46 -49.11 -21.75
N VAL A 541 0.72 -50.21 -21.61
CA VAL A 541 -0.75 -50.25 -21.54
C VAL A 541 -1.24 -50.51 -20.11
N TRP A 542 -0.56 -51.38 -19.36
CA TRP A 542 -0.98 -51.81 -18.02
C TRP A 542 0.07 -51.44 -16.95
N ASP A 543 -0.39 -50.89 -15.83
CA ASP A 543 0.39 -50.82 -14.59
C ASP A 543 0.11 -52.04 -13.73
N ASN A 544 1.16 -52.69 -13.25
CA ASN A 544 1.07 -53.67 -12.18
C ASN A 544 1.14 -52.94 -10.84
N ILE A 545 0.03 -52.94 -10.10
CA ILE A 545 -0.15 -52.18 -8.86
C ILE A 545 -0.41 -53.10 -7.67
N THR A 546 -0.07 -52.61 -6.48
CA THR A 546 -0.27 -53.35 -5.22
C THR A 546 -1.75 -53.44 -4.83
N ASN A 547 -2.09 -54.35 -3.92
CA ASN A 547 -3.42 -54.46 -3.32
C ASN A 547 -3.98 -53.10 -2.85
N ASP A 548 -3.16 -52.36 -2.11
CA ASP A 548 -3.57 -51.10 -1.49
C ASP A 548 -3.86 -50.03 -2.56
N GLU A 549 -3.03 -49.95 -3.60
CA GLU A 549 -3.24 -49.05 -4.74
C GLU A 549 -4.45 -49.45 -5.57
N CYS A 550 -4.73 -50.75 -5.68
CA CYS A 550 -5.86 -51.28 -6.42
C CYS A 550 -7.19 -50.94 -5.74
N VAL A 551 -7.29 -51.24 -4.44
CA VAL A 551 -8.46 -50.88 -3.62
C VAL A 551 -8.65 -49.36 -3.60
N ALA A 552 -7.56 -48.59 -3.55
CA ALA A 552 -7.64 -47.15 -3.71
C ALA A 552 -8.26 -46.78 -5.08
N ARG A 553 -7.61 -47.09 -6.20
CA ARG A 553 -8.03 -46.60 -7.53
C ARG A 553 -9.45 -47.00 -7.93
N TYR A 554 -9.88 -48.22 -7.60
CA TYR A 554 -11.15 -48.79 -8.05
C TYR A 554 -12.25 -48.81 -6.98
N GLY A 555 -11.92 -48.57 -5.70
CA GLY A 555 -12.87 -48.39 -4.59
C GLY A 555 -13.12 -46.92 -4.24
N ALA A 556 -12.65 -46.00 -5.08
CA ALA A 556 -12.89 -44.57 -4.96
C ALA A 556 -14.21 -44.19 -5.64
N ALA A 557 -15.03 -43.31 -5.04
CA ALA A 557 -16.35 -42.89 -5.55
C ALA A 557 -16.45 -42.56 -7.06
N TYR A 558 -15.34 -42.22 -7.70
CA TYR A 558 -15.19 -42.20 -9.16
C TYR A 558 -13.80 -42.68 -9.56
N VAL A 559 -13.75 -43.51 -10.62
CA VAL A 559 -12.50 -44.09 -11.12
C VAL A 559 -11.83 -43.13 -12.10
N THR A 560 -10.55 -42.85 -11.87
CA THR A 560 -9.74 -41.97 -12.73
C THR A 560 -8.71 -42.73 -13.56
N SER A 561 -8.71 -44.06 -13.48
CA SER A 561 -7.88 -44.97 -14.27
C SER A 561 -8.75 -45.68 -15.32
N GLY A 562 -8.15 -46.47 -16.22
CA GLY A 562 -8.91 -47.26 -17.20
C GLY A 562 -9.42 -48.58 -16.62
N HIS A 563 -9.78 -49.51 -17.49
CA HIS A 563 -10.18 -50.88 -17.14
C HIS A 563 -9.16 -51.56 -16.21
N GLY A 564 -9.58 -52.56 -15.44
CA GLY A 564 -8.70 -53.22 -14.49
C GLY A 564 -8.98 -54.70 -14.25
N PHE A 565 -7.95 -55.41 -13.82
CA PHE A 565 -8.02 -56.80 -13.37
C PHE A 565 -7.43 -56.92 -11.96
N GLY A 566 -8.14 -57.55 -11.03
CA GLY A 566 -7.65 -57.86 -9.69
C GLY A 566 -7.36 -59.34 -9.53
N VAL A 567 -6.17 -59.69 -9.08
CA VAL A 567 -5.77 -61.09 -8.84
C VAL A 567 -5.77 -61.36 -7.33
N PRO A 568 -6.76 -62.11 -6.79
CA PRO A 568 -6.82 -62.42 -5.36
C PRO A 568 -5.63 -63.26 -4.93
N ASN A 569 -5.29 -63.28 -3.65
CA ASN A 569 -4.21 -64.11 -3.13
C ASN A 569 -4.51 -65.62 -3.24
N GLN A 570 -3.47 -66.45 -3.14
CA GLN A 570 -3.63 -67.90 -3.32
C GLN A 570 -4.63 -68.54 -2.33
N GLN A 571 -4.70 -68.03 -1.10
CA GLN A 571 -5.66 -68.53 -0.09
C GLN A 571 -7.10 -68.29 -0.54
N TYR A 572 -7.43 -67.08 -0.98
CA TYR A 572 -8.74 -66.70 -1.48
C TYR A 572 -9.09 -67.49 -2.76
N ARG A 573 -8.13 -67.65 -3.67
CA ARG A 573 -8.34 -68.45 -4.90
C ARG A 573 -8.66 -69.91 -4.60
N ASN A 574 -8.02 -70.49 -3.58
CA ASN A 574 -8.28 -71.88 -3.15
C ASN A 574 -9.63 -72.02 -2.42
N GLU A 575 -9.95 -71.07 -1.53
CA GLU A 575 -11.20 -71.05 -0.76
C GLU A 575 -12.43 -71.01 -1.68
N TYR A 576 -12.36 -70.22 -2.74
CA TYR A 576 -13.44 -70.05 -3.72
C TYR A 576 -13.28 -70.89 -4.99
N SER A 577 -12.28 -71.79 -5.04
CA SER A 577 -12.03 -72.71 -6.17
C SER A 577 -11.99 -71.99 -7.53
N MET A 578 -11.22 -70.91 -7.63
CA MET A 578 -11.17 -70.06 -8.83
C MET A 578 -10.40 -70.75 -9.98
N ASP A 579 -11.08 -71.13 -11.08
CA ASP A 579 -10.50 -71.64 -12.36
C ASP A 579 -10.97 -70.84 -13.60
N ALA A 580 -10.31 -70.96 -14.77
CA ALA A 580 -10.55 -70.09 -15.94
C ALA A 580 -12.02 -70.05 -16.42
N SER A 581 -12.85 -71.00 -15.96
CA SER A 581 -14.28 -71.13 -16.22
C SER A 581 -15.22 -70.57 -15.15
N LEU A 582 -14.82 -70.58 -13.87
CA LEU A 582 -15.56 -70.04 -12.72
C LEU A 582 -15.11 -68.62 -12.33
N GLN A 583 -14.05 -68.10 -12.94
CA GLN A 583 -13.27 -66.96 -12.45
C GLN A 583 -13.81 -65.56 -12.70
N VAL A 584 -14.83 -65.37 -13.54
CA VAL A 584 -15.39 -64.03 -13.79
C VAL A 584 -16.53 -63.74 -12.81
N LEU A 585 -16.21 -63.84 -11.52
CA LEU A 585 -17.25 -63.93 -10.50
C LEU A 585 -17.87 -62.59 -10.12
N PHE A 586 -17.14 -61.47 -10.23
CA PHE A 586 -17.66 -60.15 -9.86
C PHE A 586 -17.08 -59.04 -10.74
N SER A 587 -17.98 -58.32 -11.42
CA SER A 587 -17.65 -57.08 -12.11
C SER A 587 -18.43 -55.94 -11.47
N VAL A 588 -17.78 -54.78 -11.36
CA VAL A 588 -18.48 -53.52 -11.10
C VAL A 588 -18.30 -52.66 -12.34
N SER A 589 -19.42 -52.34 -12.98
CA SER A 589 -19.50 -51.35 -14.06
C SER A 589 -20.00 -50.03 -13.49
N GLY A 590 -19.17 -49.00 -13.52
CA GLY A 590 -19.54 -47.63 -13.14
C GLY A 590 -19.28 -47.24 -11.67
N SER A 591 -18.76 -46.03 -11.51
CA SER A 591 -18.50 -45.26 -10.27
C SER A 591 -18.18 -46.05 -9.00
N GLY A 592 -17.02 -46.71 -8.97
CA GLY A 592 -16.13 -46.46 -7.83
C GLY A 592 -16.40 -47.17 -6.51
N ASP A 593 -17.27 -48.15 -6.48
CA ASP A 593 -17.49 -48.98 -5.29
C ASP A 593 -17.03 -50.39 -5.65
N LEU A 594 -15.85 -50.80 -5.17
CA LEU A 594 -15.35 -52.18 -5.27
C LEU A 594 -16.20 -53.08 -4.34
N ALA A 595 -17.51 -53.10 -4.55
CA ALA A 595 -18.49 -53.84 -3.77
C ALA A 595 -18.67 -55.22 -4.42
N VAL A 596 -18.06 -56.22 -3.80
CA VAL A 596 -18.08 -57.60 -4.30
C VAL A 596 -19.40 -58.24 -3.90
N ASN A 597 -20.26 -58.47 -4.89
CA ASN A 597 -21.64 -58.89 -4.70
C ASN A 597 -21.76 -60.42 -4.54
N GLN A 598 -21.42 -61.00 -3.39
CA GLN A 598 -21.75 -62.42 -3.17
C GLN A 598 -23.25 -62.61 -2.92
N ARG A 599 -23.77 -63.74 -3.44
CA ARG A 599 -25.14 -64.25 -3.23
C ARG A 599 -25.72 -63.79 -1.90
N GLU A 600 -26.85 -63.09 -1.97
CA GLU A 600 -27.82 -62.85 -0.90
C GLU A 600 -27.24 -62.92 0.53
N ASN A 601 -26.69 -61.79 1.02
CA ASN A 601 -26.71 -61.32 2.43
C ASN A 601 -25.37 -61.03 3.18
N TYR A 602 -24.21 -60.89 2.55
CA TYR A 602 -23.01 -60.38 3.25
C TYR A 602 -22.21 -59.34 2.43
N TRP A 603 -22.27 -58.07 2.84
CA TRP A 603 -21.62 -56.92 2.18
C TRP A 603 -20.21 -56.58 2.71
N ASN A 604 -19.47 -57.51 3.35
CA ASN A 604 -18.36 -57.11 4.24
C ASN A 604 -17.01 -57.85 4.10
N GLU A 605 -16.82 -58.79 3.17
CA GLU A 605 -15.50 -59.41 2.96
C GLU A 605 -14.72 -58.73 1.83
N ARG A 606 -13.61 -58.06 2.19
CA ARG A 606 -12.68 -57.44 1.24
C ARG A 606 -11.84 -58.53 0.57
N VAL A 607 -11.76 -58.51 -0.77
CA VAL A 607 -10.91 -59.43 -1.54
C VAL A 607 -9.44 -59.03 -1.36
N PRO A 608 -8.57 -59.91 -0.82
CA PRO A 608 -7.16 -59.62 -0.69
C PRO A 608 -6.45 -59.91 -2.02
N PHE A 609 -5.94 -58.89 -2.72
CA PHE A 609 -5.24 -59.04 -3.98
C PHE A 609 -3.73 -59.32 -3.79
N ASP A 610 -3.15 -60.22 -4.58
CA ASP A 610 -1.69 -60.33 -4.74
C ASP A 610 -1.17 -59.13 -5.55
N TYR A 611 -1.87 -58.81 -6.65
CA TYR A 611 -1.63 -57.63 -7.49
C TYR A 611 -2.86 -57.30 -8.34
N CYS A 612 -2.87 -56.10 -8.94
CA CYS A 612 -3.85 -55.73 -9.96
C CYS A 612 -3.17 -55.19 -11.22
N LEU A 613 -3.77 -55.42 -12.37
CA LEU A 613 -3.40 -54.76 -13.62
C LEU A 613 -4.38 -53.61 -13.86
N SER A 614 -3.87 -52.39 -13.93
CA SER A 614 -4.65 -51.17 -14.13
C SER A 614 -4.28 -50.53 -15.45
N GLN A 615 -5.26 -50.31 -16.32
CA GLN A 615 -5.03 -49.72 -17.62
C GLN A 615 -4.63 -48.24 -17.51
N LYS A 616 -3.59 -47.86 -18.24
CA LYS A 616 -3.14 -46.48 -18.40
C LYS A 616 -4.09 -45.74 -19.34
N VAL A 617 -4.77 -44.73 -18.80
CA VAL A 617 -5.58 -43.78 -19.58
C VAL A 617 -5.03 -42.37 -19.40
N PRO A 618 -5.09 -41.53 -20.44
CA PRO A 618 -4.65 -40.14 -20.32
C PRO A 618 -5.52 -39.41 -19.30
N GLY A 619 -4.92 -38.84 -18.25
CA GLY A 619 -5.65 -38.06 -17.26
C GLY A 619 -6.18 -36.76 -17.85
N HIS A 620 -7.50 -36.68 -18.06
CA HIS A 620 -8.15 -35.45 -18.50
C HIS A 620 -8.49 -34.56 -17.29
N CYS A 621 -7.73 -33.47 -17.14
CA CYS A 621 -8.03 -32.41 -16.19
C CYS A 621 -8.26 -31.09 -16.91
N GLY A 622 -9.31 -30.39 -16.50
CA GLY A 622 -9.73 -29.15 -17.12
C GLY A 622 -9.94 -28.01 -16.13
N ILE A 623 -9.91 -26.79 -16.66
CA ILE A 623 -10.37 -25.60 -15.95
C ILE A 623 -11.52 -25.01 -16.77
N GLN A 624 -12.68 -24.93 -16.13
CA GLN A 624 -13.86 -24.31 -16.70
C GLN A 624 -14.05 -22.90 -16.15
N PHE A 625 -14.70 -22.08 -16.97
CA PHE A 625 -15.05 -20.71 -16.65
C PHE A 625 -16.55 -20.49 -16.82
N SER A 626 -17.24 -20.08 -15.74
CA SER A 626 -18.68 -19.83 -15.77
C SER A 626 -18.99 -18.45 -16.35
N THR A 627 -19.58 -18.43 -17.53
CA THR A 627 -19.99 -17.18 -18.19
C THR A 627 -21.18 -16.53 -17.49
N THR A 628 -22.08 -17.34 -16.92
CA THR A 628 -23.24 -16.85 -16.16
C THR A 628 -22.83 -16.14 -14.87
N ILE A 629 -21.92 -16.73 -14.08
CA ILE A 629 -21.41 -16.10 -12.87
C ILE A 629 -20.65 -14.83 -13.23
N MET A 630 -19.81 -14.87 -14.27
CA MET A 630 -19.06 -13.69 -14.71
C MET A 630 -20.00 -12.54 -15.12
N ALA A 631 -21.12 -12.82 -15.80
CA ALA A 631 -22.10 -11.81 -16.14
C ALA A 631 -22.69 -11.13 -14.88
N VAL A 632 -23.03 -11.91 -13.84
CA VAL A 632 -23.52 -11.37 -12.55
C VAL A 632 -22.45 -10.49 -11.90
N VAL A 633 -21.18 -10.93 -11.91
CA VAL A 633 -20.03 -10.16 -11.38
C VAL A 633 -19.88 -8.83 -12.12
N ILE A 634 -19.96 -8.84 -13.45
CA ILE A 634 -19.88 -7.63 -14.29
C ILE A 634 -21.00 -6.66 -13.93
N VAL A 635 -22.25 -7.13 -13.84
CA VAL A 635 -23.40 -6.29 -13.47
C VAL A 635 -23.22 -5.67 -12.09
N CYS A 636 -22.79 -6.45 -11.09
CA CYS A 636 -22.52 -5.95 -9.75
C CYS A 636 -21.43 -4.87 -9.76
N ASN A 637 -20.36 -5.06 -10.55
CA ASN A 637 -19.27 -4.11 -10.68
C ASN A 637 -19.69 -2.82 -11.41
N ILE A 638 -20.58 -2.90 -12.41
CA ILE A 638 -21.19 -1.72 -13.06
C ILE A 638 -21.98 -0.91 -12.03
N PHE A 639 -22.82 -1.56 -11.22
CA PHE A 639 -23.57 -0.87 -10.17
C PHE A 639 -22.65 -0.20 -9.15
N LYS A 640 -21.60 -0.90 -8.70
CA LYS A 640 -20.59 -0.34 -7.79
C LYS A 640 -19.94 0.90 -8.39
N LEU A 641 -19.48 0.79 -9.64
CA LEU A 641 -18.83 1.89 -10.35
C LEU A 641 -19.77 3.09 -10.49
N ALA A 642 -21.02 2.86 -10.89
CA ALA A 642 -22.04 3.90 -10.99
C ALA A 642 -22.26 4.61 -9.65
N VAL A 643 -22.39 3.86 -8.55
CA VAL A 643 -22.53 4.45 -7.20
C VAL A 643 -21.29 5.26 -6.83
N MET A 644 -20.07 4.76 -7.08
CA MET A 644 -18.83 5.50 -6.78
C MET A 644 -18.71 6.79 -7.59
N VAL A 645 -19.12 6.78 -8.86
CA VAL A 645 -19.18 8.00 -9.71
C VAL A 645 -20.21 8.99 -9.17
N VAL A 646 -21.39 8.52 -8.76
CA VAL A 646 -22.40 9.36 -8.10
C VAL A 646 -21.84 9.97 -6.82
N ILE A 647 -21.09 9.21 -6.01
CA ILE A 647 -20.43 9.73 -4.80
C ILE A 647 -19.50 10.89 -5.15
N LEU A 648 -18.64 10.71 -6.17
CA LEU A 648 -17.68 11.71 -6.61
C LEU A 648 -18.35 13.00 -7.13
N TRP A 649 -19.51 12.88 -7.79
CA TRP A 649 -20.17 14.02 -8.45
C TRP A 649 -21.20 14.74 -7.57
N LYS A 650 -21.97 14.02 -6.76
CA LYS A 650 -23.07 14.60 -5.96
C LYS A 650 -22.63 15.16 -4.62
N PHE A 651 -21.65 14.56 -3.95
CA PHE A 651 -21.30 14.89 -2.55
C PHE A 651 -20.15 15.90 -2.43
N ASP A 652 -20.02 16.78 -3.42
CA ASP A 652 -18.92 17.72 -3.55
C ASP A 652 -18.97 18.91 -2.58
N ARG A 653 -20.12 19.08 -1.89
CA ARG A 653 -20.45 20.24 -1.05
C ARG A 653 -20.93 19.90 0.36
N ASP A 654 -21.10 18.63 0.69
CA ASP A 654 -21.55 18.25 2.03
C ASP A 654 -20.35 18.28 2.98
N THR A 655 -20.41 19.14 4.01
CA THR A 655 -19.46 19.22 5.13
C THR A 655 -19.62 18.02 6.06
N THR A 656 -19.45 16.82 5.51
CA THR A 656 -19.40 15.58 6.28
C THR A 656 -18.14 15.56 7.15
N ILE A 657 -18.31 15.15 8.39
CA ILE A 657 -17.26 15.08 9.39
C ILE A 657 -16.69 13.66 9.36
N VAL A 658 -15.63 13.48 8.57
CA VAL A 658 -15.07 12.15 8.30
C VAL A 658 -13.89 11.82 9.22
N THR A 659 -13.23 12.82 9.78
CA THR A 659 -12.09 12.62 10.68
C THR A 659 -12.27 13.30 12.02
N ILE A 660 -11.45 12.90 12.98
CA ILE A 660 -11.38 13.54 14.30
C ILE A 660 -11.02 15.02 14.14
N GLY A 661 -10.09 15.35 13.23
CA GLY A 661 -9.74 16.73 12.93
C GLY A 661 -10.93 17.51 12.35
N ASP A 662 -11.71 16.93 11.43
CA ASP A 662 -12.93 17.58 10.90
C ASP A 662 -13.89 17.92 12.03
N ALA A 663 -14.01 17.03 13.02
CA ALA A 663 -14.88 17.22 14.17
C ALA A 663 -14.35 18.31 15.12
N VAL A 664 -13.07 18.23 15.49
CA VAL A 664 -12.42 19.23 16.37
C VAL A 664 -12.51 20.61 15.73
N GLN A 665 -12.18 20.74 14.44
CA GLN A 665 -12.33 21.99 13.71
C GLN A 665 -13.77 22.51 13.76
N SER A 666 -14.76 21.64 13.47
CA SER A 666 -16.17 22.04 13.49
C SER A 666 -16.66 22.46 14.87
N PHE A 667 -16.26 21.76 15.93
CA PHE A 667 -16.69 22.07 17.30
C PHE A 667 -15.98 23.28 17.90
N ILE A 668 -14.73 23.57 17.51
CA ILE A 668 -14.06 24.82 17.88
C ILE A 668 -14.73 26.02 17.19
N GLN A 669 -15.01 25.91 15.89
CA GLN A 669 -15.68 26.97 15.11
C GLN A 669 -17.13 27.19 15.55
N THR A 670 -17.83 26.13 15.93
CA THR A 670 -19.21 26.20 16.42
C THR A 670 -19.35 25.28 17.64
N PRO A 671 -19.11 25.80 18.85
CA PRO A 671 -19.22 25.01 20.09
C PRO A 671 -20.64 24.48 20.30
N ASP A 672 -20.76 23.21 20.69
CA ASP A 672 -22.07 22.59 20.89
C ASP A 672 -22.54 22.75 22.35
N PRO A 673 -23.67 23.44 22.58
CA PRO A 673 -24.12 23.81 23.91
C PRO A 673 -24.52 22.61 24.77
N THR A 674 -24.81 21.44 24.17
CA THR A 674 -25.29 20.26 24.90
C THR A 674 -24.19 19.55 25.68
N THR A 675 -22.92 19.81 25.38
CA THR A 675 -21.74 19.20 26.00
C THR A 675 -20.90 20.20 26.80
N LYS A 676 -21.41 21.43 26.97
CA LYS A 676 -20.75 22.46 27.76
C LYS A 676 -20.47 21.94 29.17
N ASP A 677 -19.31 22.31 29.71
CA ASP A 677 -18.83 21.92 31.04
C ASP A 677 -18.64 20.40 31.24
N CYS A 678 -18.52 19.61 30.15
CA CYS A 678 -18.32 18.15 30.21
C CYS A 678 -16.91 17.70 29.75
N CYS A 679 -15.90 18.58 29.80
CA CYS A 679 -14.59 18.39 29.14
C CYS A 679 -13.76 17.19 29.64
N LEU A 680 -14.02 16.68 30.85
CA LEU A 680 -13.40 15.46 31.40
C LEU A 680 -14.35 14.26 31.46
N GLU A 681 -15.55 14.38 30.91
CA GLU A 681 -16.58 13.35 31.06
C GLU A 681 -16.45 12.23 30.04
N SER A 682 -16.61 11.00 30.52
CA SER A 682 -16.73 9.85 29.64
C SER A 682 -18.04 9.90 28.85
N ARG A 683 -18.09 9.24 27.70
CA ARG A 683 -19.35 9.03 26.94
C ARG A 683 -20.52 8.60 27.84
N ARG A 684 -20.29 7.66 28.78
CA ARG A 684 -21.35 7.15 29.67
C ARG A 684 -21.86 8.24 30.60
N SER A 685 -20.96 9.07 31.11
CA SER A 685 -21.30 10.21 31.96
C SER A 685 -22.07 11.27 31.19
N ILE A 686 -21.65 11.63 29.96
CA ILE A 686 -22.35 12.62 29.13
C ILE A 686 -23.78 12.17 28.80
N VAL A 687 -23.97 10.88 28.52
CA VAL A 687 -25.31 10.31 28.25
C VAL A 687 -26.17 10.17 29.52
N LYS A 688 -25.56 10.12 30.72
CA LYS A 688 -26.25 10.11 32.03
C LYS A 688 -26.60 11.52 32.49
N ALA A 689 -25.69 12.48 32.30
CA ALA A 689 -26.04 13.85 31.93
C ALA A 689 -26.97 13.82 30.70
N TRP A 690 -27.45 14.87 30.05
CA TRP A 690 -28.52 14.71 29.03
C TRP A 690 -29.84 14.09 29.56
N LYS A 691 -29.90 12.83 30.02
CA LYS A 691 -31.06 12.13 30.59
C LYS A 691 -31.47 12.62 31.98
N THR A 692 -30.53 13.04 32.83
CA THR A 692 -30.85 13.52 34.19
C THR A 692 -31.49 14.92 34.12
N PRO A 693 -32.68 15.14 34.74
CA PRO A 693 -33.33 16.44 34.81
C PRO A 693 -32.43 17.51 35.43
N LEU A 694 -32.49 18.75 34.92
CA LEU A 694 -31.64 19.86 35.36
C LEU A 694 -31.76 20.15 36.87
N GLN A 695 -32.95 19.97 37.44
CA GLN A 695 -33.21 20.19 38.88
C GLN A 695 -32.48 19.18 39.78
N SER A 696 -32.19 17.97 39.29
CA SER A 696 -31.53 16.89 40.04
C SER A 696 -30.00 16.94 39.98
N ARG A 697 -29.44 17.89 39.22
CA ARG A 697 -28.00 18.02 38.96
C ARG A 697 -27.28 19.03 39.85
N ARG A 698 -28.02 19.94 40.51
CA ARG A 698 -27.50 20.87 41.52
C ARG A 698 -26.80 20.09 42.64
N GLY A 699 -25.49 20.27 42.77
CA GLY A 699 -24.68 19.69 43.85
C GLY A 699 -23.92 18.41 43.51
N GLN A 700 -24.03 17.85 42.29
CA GLN A 700 -23.20 16.71 41.87
C GLN A 700 -21.87 17.18 41.27
N VAL A 701 -20.87 17.41 42.12
CA VAL A 701 -19.50 17.65 41.66
C VAL A 701 -18.91 16.35 41.09
N SER A 702 -18.46 16.37 39.83
CA SER A 702 -17.78 15.21 39.23
C SER A 702 -16.40 15.06 39.87
N GLN A 703 -16.33 14.17 40.86
CA GLN A 703 -15.11 13.92 41.61
C GLN A 703 -14.15 13.00 40.84
N LYS A 704 -12.95 13.54 40.63
CA LYS A 704 -11.68 12.90 40.25
C LYS A 704 -11.56 12.45 38.78
N PRO A 705 -10.42 12.74 38.11
CA PRO A 705 -10.10 12.07 36.84
C PRO A 705 -10.05 10.57 37.11
N LYS A 706 -10.98 9.82 36.55
CA LYS A 706 -10.97 8.36 36.66
C LYS A 706 -9.70 7.86 35.98
N LEU A 707 -8.95 6.97 36.63
CA LEU A 707 -7.93 6.19 35.93
C LEU A 707 -8.65 5.39 34.84
N PHE A 708 -8.61 5.89 33.61
CA PHE A 708 -9.10 5.15 32.45
C PHE A 708 -8.12 4.03 32.17
N SER A 709 -8.63 2.80 31.98
CA SER A 709 -7.79 1.71 31.51
C SER A 709 -7.16 2.12 30.18
N ARG A 710 -5.82 2.10 30.16
CA ARG A 710 -5.01 2.66 29.07
C ARG A 710 -4.78 1.68 27.94
N LEU A 711 -5.33 0.48 28.01
CA LEU A 711 -5.16 -0.53 26.98
C LEU A 711 -5.94 -0.15 25.73
N TRP A 712 -5.40 -0.44 24.55
CA TRP A 712 -6.11 -0.29 23.28
C TRP A 712 -7.45 -1.05 23.25
N PHE A 713 -7.53 -2.13 24.02
CA PHE A 713 -8.76 -2.89 24.25
C PHE A 713 -9.97 -2.02 24.63
N THR A 714 -9.76 -0.92 25.37
CA THR A 714 -10.85 -0.07 25.87
C THR A 714 -11.40 0.91 24.84
N ALA A 715 -10.71 1.11 23.72
CA ALA A 715 -11.16 2.01 22.65
C ALA A 715 -12.34 1.45 21.83
N ALA A 716 -12.51 0.12 21.79
CA ALA A 716 -13.61 -0.52 21.08
C ALA A 716 -14.68 -1.02 22.06
N SER A 717 -15.95 -0.96 21.65
CA SER A 717 -17.06 -1.49 22.46
C SER A 717 -16.99 -3.01 22.57
N TRP A 718 -17.49 -3.59 23.66
CA TRP A 718 -17.52 -5.05 23.84
C TRP A 718 -18.14 -5.79 22.64
N LYS A 719 -19.19 -5.24 22.02
CA LYS A 719 -19.83 -5.82 20.81
C LYS A 719 -18.84 -5.96 19.64
N ARG A 720 -17.93 -5.00 19.46
CA ARG A 720 -16.92 -5.04 18.38
C ARG A 720 -15.86 -6.12 18.64
N TRP A 721 -15.61 -6.47 19.90
CA TRP A 721 -14.73 -7.57 20.29
C TRP A 721 -15.40 -8.93 20.19
N THR A 722 -16.70 -9.02 20.46
CA THR A 722 -17.38 -10.32 20.52
C THR A 722 -17.98 -10.78 19.21
N ILE A 723 -18.39 -9.87 18.32
CA ILE A 723 -18.84 -10.25 16.96
C ILE A 723 -17.77 -11.06 16.19
N PRO A 724 -16.49 -10.65 16.09
CA PRO A 724 -15.49 -11.46 15.38
C PRO A 724 -15.30 -12.85 16.02
N VAL A 725 -15.37 -12.95 17.35
CA VAL A 725 -15.28 -14.22 18.07
C VAL A 725 -16.49 -15.11 17.77
N ILE A 726 -17.70 -14.55 17.75
CA ILE A 726 -18.93 -15.27 17.43
C ILE A 726 -18.94 -15.75 15.97
N LEU A 727 -18.32 -15.01 15.03
CA LEU A 727 -18.17 -15.46 13.65
C LEU A 727 -17.12 -16.58 13.52
N TRP A 728 -16.05 -16.51 14.32
CA TRP A 728 -14.91 -17.43 14.20
C TRP A 728 -15.10 -18.76 14.92
N ILE A 729 -15.65 -18.79 16.13
CA ILE A 729 -15.81 -20.04 16.91
C ILE A 729 -16.62 -21.09 16.13
N PRO A 730 -17.83 -20.78 15.60
CA PRO A 730 -18.61 -21.76 14.85
C PRO A 730 -17.92 -22.18 13.56
N SER A 731 -17.29 -21.24 12.84
CA SER A 731 -16.55 -21.53 11.59
C SER A 731 -15.38 -22.47 11.83
N THR A 732 -14.67 -22.27 12.95
CA THR A 732 -13.56 -23.13 13.39
C THR A 732 -14.06 -24.49 13.84
N ALA A 733 -15.18 -24.55 14.57
CA ALA A 733 -15.80 -25.82 14.97
C ALA A 733 -16.24 -26.65 13.77
N VAL A 734 -16.84 -26.02 12.75
CA VAL A 734 -17.19 -26.68 11.48
C VAL A 734 -15.93 -27.18 10.76
N GLY A 735 -14.88 -26.37 10.68
CA GLY A 735 -13.61 -26.80 10.09
C GLY A 735 -13.00 -28.00 10.84
N ILE A 736 -12.88 -27.94 12.17
CA ILE A 736 -12.36 -29.06 12.98
C ILE A 736 -13.23 -30.32 12.80
N TRP A 737 -14.55 -30.16 12.74
CA TRP A 737 -15.47 -31.27 12.46
C TRP A 737 -15.21 -31.90 11.08
N LEU A 738 -15.02 -31.08 10.04
CA LEU A 738 -14.63 -31.57 8.70
C LEU A 738 -13.29 -32.29 8.70
N ALA A 739 -12.29 -31.74 9.42
CA ALA A 739 -10.97 -32.33 9.56
C ALA A 739 -11.03 -33.72 10.21
N THR A 740 -11.78 -33.86 11.30
CA THR A 740 -11.91 -35.11 12.06
C THR A 740 -12.79 -36.14 11.36
N LYS A 741 -13.83 -35.73 10.63
CA LYS A 741 -14.68 -36.66 9.86
C LYS A 741 -13.91 -37.38 8.76
N ASN A 742 -12.99 -36.69 8.11
CA ASN A 742 -12.13 -37.31 7.11
C ASN A 742 -11.17 -38.33 7.72
N GLU A 743 -10.61 -38.05 8.91
CA GLU A 743 -9.71 -38.97 9.62
C GLU A 743 -10.44 -40.31 9.90
N VAL A 744 -11.70 -40.25 10.35
CA VAL A 744 -12.54 -41.43 10.57
C VAL A 744 -12.94 -42.13 9.26
N HIS A 745 -13.19 -41.40 8.17
CA HIS A 745 -13.49 -42.01 6.87
C HIS A 745 -12.28 -42.77 6.32
N CYS A 746 -11.07 -42.20 6.47
CA CYS A 746 -9.81 -42.82 6.12
C CYS A 746 -9.51 -44.09 6.92
N GLU A 747 -9.74 -44.07 8.23
CA GLU A 747 -9.49 -45.22 9.12
C GLU A 747 -10.38 -46.43 8.77
N ASN A 748 -11.60 -46.19 8.27
CA ASN A 748 -12.51 -47.26 7.85
C ASN A 748 -12.18 -47.85 6.45
N TYR A 749 -11.65 -47.03 5.53
CA TYR A 749 -11.39 -47.44 4.13
C TYR A 749 -9.94 -47.86 3.85
N VAL A 750 -8.93 -47.34 4.56
CA VAL A 750 -7.49 -47.58 4.29
C VAL A 750 -6.78 -48.07 5.56
N GLN A 751 -6.66 -49.40 5.74
CA GLN A 751 -6.03 -50.01 6.93
C GLN A 751 -4.50 -50.06 6.91
N THR A 752 -3.83 -49.53 5.88
CA THR A 752 -2.36 -49.55 5.77
C THR A 752 -1.74 -48.17 5.97
N SER A 753 -1.05 -48.02 7.11
CA SER A 753 0.02 -47.11 7.58
C SER A 753 0.41 -45.77 6.89
N LYS A 754 0.00 -45.45 5.66
CA LYS A 754 0.11 -44.09 5.11
C LYS A 754 -1.13 -43.31 5.54
N ARG A 755 -0.99 -42.55 6.64
CA ARG A 755 -1.89 -41.41 6.98
C ARG A 755 -2.41 -40.81 5.68
N CYS A 756 -3.73 -40.71 5.53
CA CYS A 756 -4.37 -40.07 4.37
C CYS A 756 -3.54 -38.85 3.95
N SER A 757 -2.86 -38.99 2.81
CA SER A 757 -1.91 -37.97 2.37
C SER A 757 -2.68 -36.68 2.22
N LEU A 758 -2.09 -35.58 2.70
CA LEU A 758 -2.54 -34.24 2.38
C LEU A 758 -2.82 -34.17 0.87
N ASN A 759 -4.05 -33.82 0.50
CA ASN A 759 -4.49 -33.94 -0.90
C ASN A 759 -3.99 -32.80 -1.79
N GLY A 760 -3.14 -31.89 -1.29
CA GLY A 760 -2.78 -30.67 -2.02
C GLY A 760 -3.84 -29.57 -1.87
N PHE A 761 -3.44 -28.32 -2.04
CA PHE A 761 -4.36 -27.18 -2.10
C PHE A 761 -5.31 -27.28 -3.30
N GLY A 762 -6.62 -27.15 -3.09
CA GLY A 762 -7.59 -27.11 -4.19
C GLY A 762 -7.69 -28.36 -5.07
N GLU A 763 -7.14 -29.50 -4.64
CA GLU A 763 -7.13 -30.73 -5.44
C GLU A 763 -8.46 -31.48 -5.34
N VAL A 764 -9.06 -31.75 -6.50
CA VAL A 764 -10.27 -32.58 -6.58
C VAL A 764 -9.86 -34.04 -6.39
N SER A 765 -10.35 -34.67 -5.31
CA SER A 765 -10.08 -36.07 -5.01
C SER A 765 -11.37 -36.82 -4.66
N PRO A 766 -11.55 -38.06 -5.16
CA PRO A 766 -12.74 -38.87 -4.88
C PRO A 766 -12.97 -39.19 -3.42
N TYR A 767 -11.91 -39.17 -2.60
CA TYR A 767 -12.03 -39.36 -1.16
C TYR A 767 -12.34 -38.07 -0.40
N TYR A 768 -12.25 -36.92 -1.07
CA TYR A 768 -12.41 -35.60 -0.47
C TYR A 768 -13.57 -34.83 -1.10
N LEU A 769 -14.69 -35.53 -1.31
CA LEU A 769 -15.98 -34.91 -1.64
C LEU A 769 -16.86 -34.81 -0.40
N LEU A 770 -17.46 -33.65 -0.19
CA LEU A 770 -18.44 -33.42 0.87
C LEU A 770 -19.83 -33.84 0.39
N ASP A 771 -20.35 -34.92 0.98
CA ASP A 771 -21.75 -35.29 0.84
C ASP A 771 -22.62 -34.44 1.77
N VAL A 772 -23.43 -33.57 1.18
CA VAL A 772 -24.37 -32.70 1.90
C VAL A 772 -25.78 -33.25 1.67
N PRO A 773 -26.43 -33.85 2.69
CA PRO A 773 -27.72 -34.53 2.53
C PRO A 773 -28.81 -33.67 1.88
N SER A 774 -28.83 -32.36 2.17
CA SER A 774 -29.80 -31.41 1.62
C SER A 774 -29.57 -31.05 0.15
N LEU A 775 -28.43 -31.41 -0.43
CA LEU A 775 -28.09 -31.16 -1.83
C LEU A 775 -28.18 -32.42 -2.70
N ARG A 776 -28.35 -33.61 -2.09
CA ARG A 776 -28.48 -34.88 -2.81
C ARG A 776 -29.58 -34.79 -3.87
N ASN A 777 -29.32 -35.34 -5.06
CA ASN A 777 -30.22 -35.36 -6.22
C ASN A 777 -30.58 -33.99 -6.83
N THR A 778 -29.87 -32.92 -6.46
CA THR A 778 -30.07 -31.61 -7.09
C THR A 778 -29.36 -31.54 -8.43
N SER A 779 -30.10 -31.33 -9.52
CA SER A 779 -29.55 -31.17 -10.88
C SER A 779 -28.92 -29.79 -11.15
N SER A 780 -29.17 -28.80 -10.29
CA SER A 780 -28.63 -27.45 -10.40
C SER A 780 -27.27 -27.30 -9.69
N THR A 781 -26.31 -26.64 -10.35
CA THR A 781 -24.99 -26.32 -9.77
C THR A 781 -25.03 -25.19 -8.75
N LEU A 782 -26.04 -24.30 -8.79
CA LEU A 782 -26.09 -23.08 -7.97
C LEU A 782 -26.10 -23.34 -6.44
N PRO A 783 -26.86 -24.31 -5.90
CA PRO A 783 -26.82 -24.62 -4.47
C PRO A 783 -25.43 -25.03 -3.97
N TYR A 784 -24.68 -25.80 -4.77
CA TYR A 784 -23.30 -26.16 -4.46
C TYR A 784 -22.38 -24.93 -4.45
N VAL A 785 -22.54 -24.02 -5.42
CA VAL A 785 -21.81 -22.74 -5.45
C VAL A 785 -22.04 -21.95 -4.17
N ILE A 786 -23.30 -21.82 -3.72
CA ILE A 786 -23.64 -21.04 -2.52
C ILE A 786 -22.99 -21.66 -1.28
N VAL A 787 -23.06 -22.98 -1.11
CA VAL A 787 -22.46 -23.66 0.04
C VAL A 787 -20.93 -23.54 0.03
N ALA A 788 -20.28 -23.78 -1.11
CA ALA A 788 -18.82 -23.64 -1.24
C ALA A 788 -18.31 -22.24 -0.86
N ASN A 789 -19.10 -21.21 -1.16
CA ASN A 789 -18.73 -19.81 -0.96
C ASN A 789 -19.30 -19.17 0.31
N THR A 790 -20.16 -19.87 1.07
CA THR A 790 -20.68 -19.35 2.34
C THR A 790 -19.55 -18.95 3.32
N PRO A 791 -18.43 -19.70 3.45
CA PRO A 791 -17.27 -19.28 4.22
C PRO A 791 -16.67 -17.94 3.77
N GLN A 792 -16.71 -17.61 2.48
CA GLN A 792 -16.17 -16.36 1.93
C GLN A 792 -16.96 -15.14 2.43
N VAL A 793 -18.27 -15.28 2.60
CA VAL A 793 -19.12 -14.23 3.19
C VAL A 793 -18.75 -14.02 4.64
N ILE A 794 -18.54 -15.10 5.41
CA ILE A 794 -18.14 -15.02 6.82
C ILE A 794 -16.80 -14.28 6.96
N ILE A 795 -15.83 -14.57 6.10
CA ILE A 795 -14.51 -13.91 6.14
C ILE A 795 -14.60 -12.45 5.71
N SER A 796 -15.49 -12.12 4.76
CA SER A 796 -15.75 -10.73 4.38
C SER A 796 -16.37 -9.95 5.54
N LEU A 797 -17.27 -10.57 6.31
CA LEU A 797 -17.79 -9.98 7.55
C LEU A 797 -16.68 -9.83 8.60
N PHE A 798 -15.79 -10.81 8.68
CA PHE A 798 -14.62 -10.76 9.54
C PHE A 798 -13.71 -9.56 9.21
N TYR A 799 -13.48 -9.27 7.91
CA TYR A 799 -12.83 -8.04 7.44
C TYR A 799 -13.45 -6.76 8.01
N TYR A 800 -14.77 -6.61 7.90
CA TYR A 800 -15.44 -5.44 8.45
C TYR A 800 -15.26 -5.30 9.97
N THR A 801 -15.27 -6.42 10.70
CA THR A 801 -15.14 -6.41 12.16
C THR A 801 -13.73 -6.01 12.62
N TYR A 802 -12.66 -6.62 12.09
CA TYR A 802 -11.30 -6.24 12.50
C TYR A 802 -10.94 -4.84 11.98
N ASN A 803 -11.42 -4.46 10.79
CA ASN A 803 -11.23 -3.10 10.27
C ASN A 803 -11.89 -2.07 11.21
N SER A 804 -13.08 -2.39 11.74
CA SER A 804 -13.76 -1.55 12.75
C SER A 804 -12.96 -1.47 14.07
N LEU A 805 -12.37 -2.58 14.52
CA LEU A 805 -11.52 -2.62 15.72
C LEU A 805 -10.28 -1.73 15.56
N TYR A 806 -9.49 -1.93 14.51
CA TYR A 806 -8.28 -1.14 14.26
C TYR A 806 -8.60 0.34 14.00
N THR A 807 -9.67 0.65 13.26
CA THR A 807 -10.12 2.03 13.08
C THR A 807 -10.43 2.68 14.44
N SER A 808 -11.12 1.98 15.34
CA SER A 808 -11.43 2.47 16.69
C SER A 808 -10.18 2.68 17.55
N MET A 809 -9.26 1.70 17.55
CA MET A 809 -8.03 1.75 18.35
C MET A 809 -7.09 2.87 17.89
N LEU A 810 -6.90 3.01 16.58
CA LEU A 810 -6.00 4.00 16.00
C LEU A 810 -6.59 5.41 16.01
N ALA A 811 -7.91 5.55 15.84
CA ALA A 811 -8.59 6.82 16.05
C ALA A 811 -8.40 7.33 17.49
N ASN A 812 -8.52 6.46 18.49
CA ASN A 812 -8.26 6.86 19.87
C ASN A 812 -6.77 7.11 20.16
N ARG A 813 -5.86 6.48 19.43
CA ARG A 813 -4.42 6.80 19.49
C ARG A 813 -4.16 8.21 18.99
N GLU A 814 -4.71 8.59 17.83
CA GLU A 814 -4.61 9.95 17.30
C GLU A 814 -5.26 10.97 18.24
N TRP A 815 -6.43 10.65 18.79
CA TRP A 815 -7.12 11.49 19.77
C TRP A 815 -6.29 11.78 21.01
N THR A 816 -5.77 10.73 21.67
CA THR A 816 -5.00 10.86 22.91
C THR A 816 -3.62 11.47 22.70
N GLN A 817 -3.08 11.41 21.49
CA GLN A 817 -1.82 12.06 21.14
C GLN A 817 -1.88 13.58 21.38
N TYR A 818 -3.02 14.23 21.13
CA TYR A 818 -3.17 15.68 21.35
C TYR A 818 -3.03 16.10 22.82
N ALA A 819 -3.17 15.18 23.76
CA ALA A 819 -3.00 15.48 25.19
C ALA A 819 -1.53 15.46 25.63
N THR A 820 -0.63 14.90 24.82
CA THR A 820 0.82 14.84 25.10
C THR A 820 1.62 15.70 24.14
N LYS A 821 1.28 15.65 22.84
CA LYS A 821 1.99 16.30 21.76
C LYS A 821 1.12 17.37 21.10
N ARG A 822 1.71 18.55 20.85
CA ARG A 822 1.11 19.58 20.02
C ARG A 822 1.18 19.14 18.55
N ALA A 823 0.04 19.16 17.85
CA ALA A 823 -0.03 18.63 16.49
C ALA A 823 -1.07 19.37 15.62
N ALA A 824 -0.81 19.45 14.32
CA ALA A 824 -1.76 19.99 13.35
C ALA A 824 -2.94 19.02 13.11
N LEU A 825 -4.14 19.58 12.96
CA LEU A 825 -5.35 18.79 12.68
C LEU A 825 -5.26 18.07 11.33
N ARG A 826 -5.70 16.81 11.32
CA ARG A 826 -5.84 16.01 10.10
C ARG A 826 -7.29 16.07 9.62
N VAL A 827 -7.53 16.72 8.49
CA VAL A 827 -8.87 17.09 8.00
C VAL A 827 -9.09 16.67 6.55
N SER A 828 -10.37 16.47 6.17
CA SER A 828 -10.80 16.09 4.83
C SER A 828 -10.56 17.19 3.79
N TYR A 829 -10.60 18.45 4.23
CA TYR A 829 -10.34 19.64 3.43
C TYR A 829 -9.27 20.52 4.10
N PRO A 830 -7.99 20.23 3.87
CA PRO A 830 -6.90 20.91 4.57
C PRO A 830 -6.75 22.37 4.12
N LYS A 831 -6.63 23.27 5.10
CA LYS A 831 -6.11 24.63 4.94
C LYS A 831 -4.58 24.64 5.15
N PRO A 832 -3.86 25.71 4.76
CA PRO A 832 -2.44 25.86 5.11
C PRO A 832 -2.21 25.63 6.62
N GLY A 833 -1.17 24.86 6.98
CA GLY A 833 -0.89 24.47 8.37
C GLY A 833 -1.57 23.17 8.84
N GLN A 834 -2.56 22.65 8.10
CA GLN A 834 -3.25 21.40 8.43
C GLN A 834 -2.79 20.20 7.59
N ARG A 835 -3.04 18.99 8.08
CA ARG A 835 -2.68 17.73 7.41
C ARG A 835 -3.87 17.17 6.64
N SER A 836 -3.63 16.66 5.43
CA SER A 836 -4.68 15.96 4.66
C SER A 836 -4.93 14.56 5.21
N THR A 837 -6.15 14.04 5.03
CA THR A 837 -6.47 12.65 5.38
C THR A 837 -5.70 11.66 4.53
N HIS A 838 -5.35 10.52 5.12
CA HIS A 838 -4.91 9.34 4.38
C HIS A 838 -5.97 8.87 3.37
N PHE A 839 -5.52 8.22 2.29
CA PHE A 839 -6.38 7.51 1.34
C PHE A 839 -7.17 6.39 2.02
N LEU A 840 -6.57 5.66 2.95
CA LEU A 840 -7.24 4.69 3.83
C LEU A 840 -7.43 5.34 5.21
N GLN A 841 -8.62 5.26 5.81
CA GLN A 841 -8.90 5.89 7.12
C GLN A 841 -7.90 5.46 8.21
N VAL A 842 -7.37 4.25 8.07
CA VAL A 842 -6.27 3.67 8.85
C VAL A 842 -4.93 3.88 8.14
N PRO A 843 -3.86 4.32 8.84
CA PRO A 843 -2.52 4.48 8.27
C PRO A 843 -2.04 3.22 7.52
N TYR A 844 -1.33 3.41 6.40
CA TYR A 844 -0.89 2.32 5.51
C TYR A 844 -0.09 1.22 6.20
N VAL A 845 0.66 1.58 7.25
CA VAL A 845 1.46 0.65 8.07
C VAL A 845 0.60 -0.44 8.72
N TYR A 846 -0.69 -0.17 8.96
CA TYR A 846 -1.65 -1.15 9.47
C TYR A 846 -2.57 -1.68 8.38
N SER A 847 -3.09 -0.80 7.51
CA SER A 847 -4.12 -1.19 6.54
C SER A 847 -3.60 -2.08 5.41
N VAL A 848 -2.36 -1.88 4.94
CA VAL A 848 -1.79 -2.73 3.87
C VAL A 848 -1.52 -4.16 4.36
N PRO A 849 -0.83 -4.39 5.52
CA PRO A 849 -0.68 -5.74 6.05
C PRO A 849 -2.00 -6.44 6.35
N LEU A 850 -2.98 -5.71 6.94
CA LEU A 850 -4.29 -6.27 7.24
C LEU A 850 -5.04 -6.71 5.97
N LEU A 851 -5.02 -5.90 4.91
CA LEU A 851 -5.62 -6.27 3.63
C LEU A 851 -4.91 -7.47 2.98
N ALA A 852 -3.59 -7.55 3.07
CA ALA A 852 -2.83 -8.71 2.59
C ALA A 852 -3.18 -9.98 3.37
N MET A 853 -3.32 -9.88 4.70
CA MET A 853 -3.78 -11.01 5.53
C MET A 853 -5.22 -11.41 5.18
N SER A 854 -6.09 -10.45 4.85
CA SER A 854 -7.45 -10.72 4.36
C SER A 854 -7.44 -11.49 3.04
N LEU A 855 -6.62 -11.06 2.09
CA LEU A 855 -6.47 -11.69 0.78
C LEU A 855 -6.03 -13.15 0.94
N LEU A 856 -5.00 -13.39 1.75
CA LEU A 856 -4.52 -14.74 2.03
C LEU A 856 -5.59 -15.60 2.71
N PHE A 857 -6.39 -15.02 3.61
CA PHE A 857 -7.46 -15.76 4.26
C PHE A 857 -8.56 -16.18 3.26
N HIS A 858 -8.98 -15.25 2.40
CA HIS A 858 -9.93 -15.54 1.32
C HIS A 858 -9.41 -16.63 0.37
N TRP A 859 -8.13 -16.56 0.00
CA TRP A 859 -7.48 -17.54 -0.86
C TRP A 859 -7.41 -18.93 -0.22
N PHE A 860 -6.90 -19.08 1.01
CA PHE A 860 -6.85 -20.37 1.70
C PHE A 860 -8.24 -21.02 1.81
N VAL A 861 -9.26 -20.21 2.12
CA VAL A 861 -10.62 -20.72 2.23
C VAL A 861 -11.17 -21.13 0.88
N SER A 862 -10.85 -20.41 -0.20
CA SER A 862 -11.26 -20.78 -1.56
C SER A 862 -10.65 -22.08 -2.04
N THR A 863 -9.47 -22.44 -1.51
CA THR A 863 -8.81 -23.73 -1.77
C THR A 863 -9.24 -24.82 -0.79
N SER A 864 -9.92 -24.48 0.31
CA SER A 864 -10.35 -25.43 1.36
C SER A 864 -11.66 -26.12 1.02
N ILE A 865 -12.66 -25.38 0.52
CA ILE A 865 -13.97 -25.87 0.08
C ILE A 865 -14.25 -25.18 -1.23
N PHE A 866 -14.48 -25.95 -2.29
CA PHE A 866 -14.67 -25.43 -3.63
C PHE A 866 -15.66 -26.27 -4.41
N LEU A 867 -16.26 -25.67 -5.43
CA LEU A 867 -17.07 -26.41 -6.38
C LEU A 867 -16.15 -27.29 -7.23
N ALA A 868 -16.40 -28.60 -7.22
CA ALA A 868 -15.74 -29.56 -8.08
C ALA A 868 -16.74 -30.11 -9.10
N ARG A 869 -16.28 -30.28 -10.35
CA ARG A 869 -17.07 -30.97 -11.38
C ARG A 869 -16.34 -32.21 -11.82
N VAL A 870 -17.06 -33.32 -11.81
CA VAL A 870 -16.58 -34.59 -12.34
C VAL A 870 -17.31 -34.84 -13.65
N VAL A 871 -16.53 -35.09 -14.70
CA VAL A 871 -17.08 -35.37 -16.03
C VAL A 871 -16.79 -36.78 -16.40
N ARG A 872 -17.84 -37.50 -16.82
CA ARG A 872 -17.75 -38.90 -17.18
C ARG A 872 -17.32 -39.04 -18.64
N TYR A 873 -16.33 -39.88 -18.85
CA TYR A 873 -15.84 -40.29 -20.16
C TYR A 873 -16.18 -41.77 -20.33
N GLU A 874 -16.68 -42.10 -21.51
CA GLU A 874 -16.90 -43.48 -21.94
C GLU A 874 -15.88 -43.82 -23.01
N ALA A 875 -15.41 -45.06 -22.98
CA ALA A 875 -14.52 -45.57 -24.02
C ALA A 875 -15.34 -45.82 -25.31
N ASP A 876 -14.90 -45.21 -26.42
CA ASP A 876 -15.48 -45.46 -27.74
C ASP A 876 -14.95 -46.73 -28.39
N ASP A 877 -13.87 -47.26 -27.83
CA ASP A 877 -13.21 -48.47 -28.28
C ASP A 877 -12.85 -49.39 -27.10
N PRO A 878 -12.64 -50.70 -27.37
CA PRO A 878 -12.24 -51.70 -26.38
C PRO A 878 -11.08 -51.33 -25.45
N MET A 879 -10.20 -50.46 -25.94
CA MET A 879 -8.91 -50.15 -25.33
C MET A 879 -8.91 -48.76 -24.69
N GLY A 880 -10.07 -48.08 -24.67
CA GLY A 880 -10.21 -46.72 -24.15
C GLY A 880 -9.29 -45.70 -24.83
N ALA A 881 -8.79 -45.98 -26.04
CA ALA A 881 -7.86 -45.11 -26.76
C ALA A 881 -8.57 -43.91 -27.40
N LYS A 882 -9.85 -44.10 -27.77
CA LYS A 882 -10.80 -43.03 -28.07
C LYS A 882 -11.82 -42.93 -26.93
N GLN A 883 -12.03 -41.71 -26.45
CA GLN A 883 -12.91 -41.44 -25.32
C GLN A 883 -13.89 -40.33 -25.72
N THR A 884 -15.18 -40.59 -25.57
CA THR A 884 -16.20 -39.56 -25.75
C THR A 884 -16.62 -39.01 -24.39
N ARG A 885 -16.59 -37.68 -24.30
CA ARG A 885 -17.11 -36.93 -23.16
C ARG A 885 -18.64 -37.10 -23.11
N LYS A 886 -19.18 -37.74 -22.08
CA LYS A 886 -20.64 -37.76 -21.85
C LYS A 886 -21.11 -36.38 -21.40
N GLN A 887 -22.33 -36.00 -21.77
CA GLN A 887 -22.96 -34.75 -21.32
C GLN A 887 -23.36 -34.79 -19.83
N TYR A 888 -23.35 -35.98 -19.20
CA TYR A 888 -23.67 -36.14 -17.79
C TYR A 888 -22.50 -35.68 -16.89
N GLN A 889 -22.73 -34.65 -16.09
CA GLN A 889 -21.71 -34.01 -15.25
C GLN A 889 -22.19 -33.95 -13.79
N ASP A 890 -21.44 -34.59 -12.91
CA ASP A 890 -21.73 -34.55 -11.48
C ASP A 890 -21.07 -33.31 -10.86
N SER A 891 -21.89 -32.45 -10.24
CA SER A 891 -21.41 -31.31 -9.46
C SER A 891 -21.37 -31.70 -8.00
N GLY A 892 -20.25 -31.43 -7.34
CA GLY A 892 -20.07 -31.73 -5.92
C GLY A 892 -19.23 -30.67 -5.22
N LEU A 893 -19.10 -30.83 -3.90
CA LEU A 893 -18.22 -29.99 -3.09
C LEU A 893 -16.90 -30.71 -2.89
N GLY A 894 -15.84 -30.21 -3.52
CA GLY A 894 -14.48 -30.63 -3.23
C GLY A 894 -13.99 -29.99 -1.93
N TYR A 895 -13.16 -30.71 -1.20
CA TYR A 895 -12.55 -30.23 0.03
C TYR A 895 -11.04 -30.56 0.07
N SER A 896 -10.23 -29.66 0.63
CA SER A 896 -8.77 -29.83 0.78
C SER A 896 -8.36 -29.72 2.25
N MET A 897 -7.61 -30.73 2.72
CA MET A 897 -7.07 -30.73 4.08
C MET A 897 -6.01 -29.66 4.29
N GLU A 898 -5.11 -29.45 3.33
CA GLU A 898 -4.10 -28.38 3.41
C GLU A 898 -4.75 -27.01 3.43
N GLY A 899 -5.70 -26.79 2.50
CA GLY A 899 -6.47 -25.56 2.45
C GLY A 899 -7.22 -25.29 3.76
N LEU A 900 -7.84 -26.32 4.34
CA LEU A 900 -8.56 -26.16 5.60
C LEU A 900 -7.62 -25.87 6.77
N VAL A 901 -6.56 -26.65 6.96
CA VAL A 901 -5.61 -26.43 8.07
C VAL A 901 -4.98 -25.03 7.94
N ALA A 902 -4.57 -24.63 6.74
CA ALA A 902 -4.08 -23.27 6.48
C ALA A 902 -5.13 -22.22 6.86
N SER A 903 -6.40 -22.43 6.49
CA SER A 903 -7.51 -21.53 6.83
C SER A 903 -7.73 -21.41 8.35
N LEU A 904 -7.67 -22.52 9.08
CA LEU A 904 -7.86 -22.57 10.54
C LEU A 904 -6.71 -21.87 11.27
N VAL A 905 -5.47 -22.19 10.89
CA VAL A 905 -4.27 -21.56 11.46
C VAL A 905 -4.29 -20.06 11.18
N TRP A 906 -4.53 -19.67 9.93
CA TRP A 906 -4.50 -18.26 9.53
C TRP A 906 -5.62 -17.44 10.18
N GLY A 907 -6.83 -17.99 10.26
CA GLY A 907 -7.95 -17.36 10.97
C GLY A 907 -7.62 -17.15 12.46
N SER A 908 -6.98 -18.14 13.11
CA SER A 908 -6.53 -18.05 14.50
C SER A 908 -5.46 -16.98 14.69
N VAL A 909 -4.48 -16.89 13.78
CA VAL A 909 -3.44 -15.86 13.79
C VAL A 909 -4.06 -14.47 13.67
N LEU A 910 -5.01 -14.27 12.75
CA LEU A 910 -5.63 -12.95 12.54
C LEU A 910 -6.37 -12.46 13.78
N ILE A 911 -7.11 -13.34 14.45
CA ILE A 911 -7.75 -13.03 15.75
C ILE A 911 -6.72 -12.77 16.82
N GLY A 912 -5.73 -13.66 16.95
CA GLY A 912 -4.66 -13.52 17.92
C GLY A 912 -3.97 -12.16 17.83
N VAL A 913 -3.62 -11.73 16.61
CA VAL A 913 -3.03 -10.41 16.34
C VAL A 913 -3.95 -9.26 16.79
N CYS A 914 -5.25 -9.35 16.54
CA CYS A 914 -6.20 -8.34 16.99
C CYS A 914 -6.26 -8.24 18.53
N PHE A 915 -6.33 -9.38 19.22
CA PHE A 915 -6.37 -9.42 20.69
C PHE A 915 -5.05 -8.98 21.31
N LEU A 916 -3.92 -9.45 20.78
CA LEU A 916 -2.58 -9.04 21.21
C LEU A 916 -2.39 -7.54 21.06
N ALA A 917 -2.80 -6.95 19.93
CA ALA A 917 -2.75 -5.51 19.73
C ALA A 917 -3.60 -4.76 20.77
N GLY A 918 -4.78 -5.27 21.09
CA GLY A 918 -5.66 -4.70 22.13
C GLY A 918 -5.07 -4.81 23.55
N MET A 919 -4.45 -5.94 23.89
CA MET A 919 -3.91 -6.24 25.22
C MET A 919 -2.56 -5.56 25.48
N LEU A 920 -1.68 -5.50 24.49
CA LEU A 920 -0.32 -4.96 24.62
C LEU A 920 -0.27 -3.46 24.32
N GLY A 921 -1.11 -2.96 23.42
CA GLY A 921 -1.15 -1.55 23.06
C GLY A 921 -1.62 -0.68 24.22
N ARG A 922 -0.91 0.44 24.47
CA ARG A 922 -1.26 1.42 25.51
C ARG A 922 -1.46 2.83 24.95
N TYR A 923 -2.33 3.60 25.60
CA TYR A 923 -2.54 5.02 25.37
C TYR A 923 -1.74 5.87 26.37
N PRO A 924 -1.25 7.06 25.95
CA PRO A 924 -0.55 7.98 26.85
C PRO A 924 -1.42 8.44 28.02
N ASP A 925 -0.78 8.73 29.15
CA ASP A 925 -1.45 9.19 30.36
C ASP A 925 -1.45 10.71 30.51
N ALA A 926 -2.38 11.36 29.84
CA ALA A 926 -2.50 12.81 29.88
C ALA A 926 -3.87 13.30 30.36
N GLY A 927 -4.66 12.44 31.01
CA GLY A 927 -5.94 12.82 31.62
C GLY A 927 -7.11 13.07 30.64
N MET A 928 -6.87 12.96 29.33
CA MET A 928 -7.90 13.09 28.29
C MET A 928 -8.86 11.91 28.29
N PRO A 929 -10.20 12.13 28.28
CA PRO A 929 -11.17 11.04 28.17
C PRO A 929 -11.04 10.31 26.83
N LEU A 930 -11.06 8.97 26.86
CA LEU A 930 -11.14 8.15 25.65
C LEU A 930 -12.50 8.34 24.97
N GLY A 931 -12.49 8.63 23.66
CA GLY A 931 -13.69 8.85 22.89
C GLY A 931 -13.51 9.60 21.58
N GLY A 932 -12.34 9.49 20.92
CA GLY A 932 -12.04 10.22 19.69
C GLY A 932 -13.00 9.97 18.52
N THR A 933 -13.76 8.87 18.57
CA THR A 933 -14.78 8.54 17.57
C THR A 933 -16.21 8.90 18.02
N ASN A 934 -16.39 9.54 19.19
CA ASN A 934 -17.69 9.87 19.75
C ASN A 934 -17.93 11.37 19.67
N SER A 935 -18.95 11.79 18.91
CA SER A 935 -19.24 13.22 18.70
C SER A 935 -19.48 14.01 19.98
N ALA A 936 -20.05 13.41 21.03
CA ALA A 936 -20.30 14.11 22.28
C ALA A 936 -19.01 14.30 23.11
N VAL A 937 -18.12 13.29 23.12
CA VAL A 937 -16.81 13.40 23.80
C VAL A 937 -15.91 14.40 23.07
N VAL A 938 -15.86 14.34 21.73
CA VAL A 938 -15.07 15.29 20.94
C VAL A 938 -15.60 16.71 21.12
N SER A 939 -16.92 16.90 21.04
CA SER A 939 -17.58 18.18 21.28
C SER A 939 -17.26 18.76 22.67
N ALA A 940 -17.32 17.94 23.72
CA ALA A 940 -17.04 18.37 25.09
C ALA A 940 -15.62 18.92 25.28
N ALA A 941 -14.65 18.43 24.49
CA ALA A 941 -13.25 18.84 24.55
C ALA A 941 -12.92 20.09 23.71
N CYS A 942 -13.89 20.66 22.98
CA CYS A 942 -13.66 21.75 22.02
C CYS A 942 -14.26 23.10 22.44
N HIS A 943 -14.69 23.25 23.70
CA HIS A 943 -15.22 24.51 24.23
C HIS A 943 -14.07 25.47 24.53
N VAL A 944 -13.66 26.30 23.57
CA VAL A 944 -12.61 27.33 23.78
C VAL A 944 -13.23 28.57 24.44
N GLU A 945 -12.71 29.00 25.59
CA GLU A 945 -13.08 30.29 26.20
C GLU A 945 -12.08 31.37 25.74
N SER A 946 -12.57 32.49 25.17
CA SER A 946 -11.72 33.65 24.85
C SER A 946 -11.40 34.41 26.13
N ALA A 947 -10.13 34.79 26.34
CA ALA A 947 -9.77 35.76 27.35
C ALA A 947 -10.56 37.07 27.10
N ALA A 948 -11.02 37.70 28.17
CA ALA A 948 -12.01 38.78 28.17
C ALA A 948 -11.83 39.81 27.02
N GLY A 949 -12.81 39.89 26.13
CA GLY A 949 -13.04 41.07 25.27
C GLY A 949 -12.48 41.04 23.85
N GLU A 950 -11.57 40.13 23.50
CA GLU A 950 -11.09 40.01 22.10
C GLU A 950 -11.90 38.98 21.32
N LYS A 951 -12.35 39.38 20.10
CA LYS A 951 -12.84 38.44 19.10
C LYS A 951 -11.68 37.51 18.74
N SER A 952 -11.65 36.32 19.35
CA SER A 952 -10.63 35.32 19.02
C SER A 952 -10.69 35.03 17.53
N ASP A 953 -9.53 35.02 16.88
CA ASP A 953 -9.36 34.52 15.52
C ASP A 953 -9.53 32.99 15.53
N VAL A 954 -10.78 32.53 15.70
CA VAL A 954 -11.14 31.10 15.77
C VAL A 954 -10.71 30.36 14.50
N GLU A 955 -10.68 31.08 13.37
CA GLU A 955 -10.21 30.59 12.08
C GLU A 955 -8.69 30.33 12.12
N GLY A 956 -7.93 31.24 12.73
CA GLY A 956 -6.50 31.07 13.00
C GLY A 956 -6.19 29.89 13.91
N VAL A 957 -6.93 29.73 15.01
CA VAL A 957 -6.69 28.65 16.01
C VAL A 957 -6.71 27.26 15.36
N VAL A 958 -7.71 26.95 14.54
CA VAL A 958 -7.86 25.61 13.94
C VAL A 958 -6.81 25.29 12.86
N THR A 959 -6.12 26.30 12.33
CA THR A 959 -5.06 26.11 11.31
C THR A 959 -3.67 25.91 11.91
N ARG A 960 -3.50 26.22 13.21
CA ARG A 960 -2.25 26.04 13.95
C ARG A 960 -2.18 24.67 14.63
N PRO A 961 -0.97 24.22 15.03
CA PRO A 961 -0.82 23.04 15.88
C PRO A 961 -1.50 23.19 17.24
N LEU A 962 -2.41 22.28 17.57
CA LEU A 962 -3.18 22.28 18.81
C LEU A 962 -2.68 21.24 19.80
N LYS A 963 -2.85 21.53 21.10
CA LYS A 963 -2.68 20.58 22.21
C LYS A 963 -3.94 20.66 23.09
N TRP A 964 -4.32 19.55 23.68
CA TRP A 964 -5.44 19.48 24.64
C TRP A 964 -4.89 19.49 26.06
N GLY A 965 -5.48 20.32 26.93
CA GLY A 965 -5.09 20.40 28.33
C GLY A 965 -5.88 21.46 29.09
N VAL A 966 -5.38 21.85 30.26
CA VAL A 966 -6.01 22.87 31.12
C VAL A 966 -5.90 24.24 30.46
N THR A 967 -7.04 24.87 30.18
CA THR A 967 -7.12 26.25 29.65
C THR A 967 -7.60 27.25 30.72
N ARG A 968 -8.30 26.76 31.76
CA ARG A 968 -8.64 27.53 32.95
C ARG A 968 -8.28 26.70 34.16
N GLU A 969 -7.48 27.26 35.06
CA GLU A 969 -7.09 26.56 36.29
C GLU A 969 -8.33 26.18 37.10
N GLY A 970 -8.29 24.95 37.60
CA GLY A 970 -9.29 24.43 38.53
C GLY A 970 -8.74 24.49 39.94
N GLU A 971 -9.62 24.45 40.91
CA GLU A 971 -9.29 24.27 42.33
C GLU A 971 -10.10 23.09 42.87
N ARG A 972 -9.99 22.82 44.18
CA ARG A 972 -10.82 21.80 44.83
C ARG A 972 -12.31 22.18 44.86
N ASP A 973 -12.60 23.47 44.95
CA ASP A 973 -13.96 23.99 45.12
C ASP A 973 -14.43 24.88 43.95
N ALA A 974 -13.52 25.25 43.04
CA ALA A 974 -13.82 26.04 41.85
C ALA A 974 -13.48 25.26 40.57
N ALA A 975 -14.43 25.18 39.64
CA ALA A 975 -14.22 24.43 38.40
C ALA A 975 -13.43 25.24 37.36
N GLY A 976 -12.26 24.72 36.99
CA GLY A 976 -11.47 25.11 35.83
C GLY A 976 -12.11 24.63 34.52
N HIS A 977 -11.29 24.47 33.48
CA HIS A 977 -11.71 23.96 32.18
C HIS A 977 -10.55 23.35 31.39
N CYS A 978 -10.85 22.30 30.61
CA CYS A 978 -9.90 21.68 29.68
C CYS A 978 -10.44 21.79 28.25
N SER A 979 -9.60 22.18 27.29
CA SER A 979 -9.98 22.29 25.88
C SER A 979 -8.77 22.15 24.96
N PHE A 980 -9.02 22.02 23.66
CA PHE A 980 -8.00 22.24 22.64
C PHE A 980 -7.58 23.72 22.61
N SER A 981 -6.28 23.98 22.54
CA SER A 981 -5.73 25.33 22.45
C SER A 981 -4.45 25.38 21.60
N ASP A 982 -4.23 26.50 20.92
CA ASP A 982 -2.97 26.85 20.28
C ASP A 982 -1.96 27.50 21.26
N ALA A 983 -2.42 27.91 22.46
CA ALA A 983 -1.58 28.35 23.56
C ALA A 983 -1.00 27.17 24.37
N GLU A 984 -0.06 27.45 25.26
CA GLU A 984 0.51 26.45 26.18
C GLU A 984 -0.54 25.93 27.16
N VAL A 985 -0.61 24.60 27.28
CA VAL A 985 -1.57 23.91 28.14
C VAL A 985 -0.89 22.75 28.85
N VAL A 986 -1.28 22.54 30.11
CA VAL A 986 -0.74 21.50 30.99
C VAL A 986 -1.75 20.38 31.23
N LYS A 987 -1.26 19.24 31.71
CA LYS A 987 -2.11 18.09 32.10
C LYS A 987 -3.01 18.46 33.29
N PRO A 988 -4.29 18.06 33.32
CA PRO A 988 -5.17 18.30 34.47
C PRO A 988 -4.65 17.60 35.73
N THR A 989 -4.66 18.35 36.85
CA THR A 989 -4.18 17.88 38.16
C THR A 989 -5.18 16.92 38.80
N PRO A 990 -4.78 15.70 39.19
CA PRO A 990 -5.66 14.78 39.91
C PRO A 990 -6.22 15.39 41.19
N GLY A 991 -7.54 15.38 41.32
CA GLY A 991 -8.25 15.89 42.50
C GLY A 991 -8.79 17.33 42.38
N PHE A 992 -8.46 18.04 41.30
CA PHE A 992 -8.99 19.38 41.00
C PHE A 992 -10.24 19.28 40.11
N LEU A 993 -11.11 20.29 40.16
CA LEU A 993 -12.35 20.35 39.38
C LEU A 993 -12.13 21.09 38.06
N TYR A 994 -12.50 20.47 36.93
CA TYR A 994 -12.41 21.10 35.60
C TYR A 994 -13.73 21.05 34.81
N ALA A 995 -14.78 20.46 35.38
CA ALA A 995 -16.09 20.31 34.75
C ALA A 995 -17.18 20.65 35.78
N ARG A 996 -18.04 21.63 35.48
CA ARG A 996 -19.23 21.94 36.31
C ARG A 996 -20.39 21.07 35.87
N VAL A 997 -20.98 20.34 36.80
CA VAL A 997 -22.34 19.86 36.58
C VAL A 997 -23.28 20.96 37.03
N LYS A 998 -23.89 21.67 36.07
CA LYS A 998 -24.94 22.67 36.33
C LYS A 998 -26.13 22.07 37.07
#